data_AF-A0A0A1DK55-F1
#
_entry.id   AF-A0A0A1DK55-F1
#
_cell.length_a   1.000
_cell.length_b   1.000
_cell.length_c   1.000
_cell.angle_alpha   90.00
_cell.angle_beta   90.00
_cell.angle_gamma   90.00
#
_symmetry.space_group_name_H-M   'P 1'
#
loop_
_entity.id
_entity.type
_entity.pdbx_description
1 polymer ?
#
loop_
_entity_poly.entity_id
_entity_poly.type
_entity_poly.pdbx_seq_one_letter_code
_entity_poly.pdbx_strand_id
1 'polypeptide(L)'
;MEELLGLANEDADAAVRGAEAVLAGETDPRARSFAHHALGIVHRDRGRMPEALAALRAALADARRSGDADRERDVRATYGATLVFAGRTASGLAELERASAGAQGALGAQVLLRYGGTLAVLGRFAEALPVLRAARDGAGAAGLPLWEARARIWLGHVHLALGQVDLAEREVVAGERALAAQGAARERLTALENLAEIAGARGDLAACLRLYGEVLAAHRAAGRPSRFEAVALHAAAYRRAGLPAEAARLLRDFGAATTLAPHEDAQFRLALAEALLAAGEPGEALDQARAARASFTRQGRAWFALRARLVALQVRGGRAEARAVADALDAERADEAPLALTLAGRLSRDGERQEAWDRAASYRRHPNALVRAGAWQARALDREERGDRGGVLRAAAAGLDALDEHRRLIGSSELRALATTHGRELTTLALRHAARDPRSLLRWSERTRATALAQPPATSDAGSTSEALAALRDNGRRLAEARREGASVDDLERERRRLERAVRAASHLRAAAGERHRSVDVDEVLAAADDTCLVELVDVDGVLHVLVAHRGRVRRRVAGPVAELPALLGPAGMLLHRAARGRPADPAALGRRLEEAVLGDAVRLLPDAPVVLAPTARLHGLAWSLLPALGARPFAVVPSAAQWLRARAAVPGTGTVLVAGPDLASGGAEVPVLAGRHPGAVLLDGPRATVDAVLGHLDGAGLGHLATHGRFRADSPLFSALDLADGPLTVHDLERVRRAPYRVVLSACESGVLAPVGAGELLGLAAALFSLGTAGLVCSVGEVNDAATADLMVGLHAALAAGSDPAAALLEVRRRTAGDAVAAGTAAAFVALGV
;
A
#
# COMPACT_ATOMS: atom_id res chain seq x y z
N MET A 1 -47.48 -6.73 -14.53
CA MET A 1 -47.43 -5.47 -13.73
C MET A 1 -46.31 -5.51 -12.69
N GLU A 2 -46.27 -6.50 -11.80
CA GLU A 2 -45.16 -6.67 -10.83
C GLU A 2 -43.79 -6.85 -11.47
N GLU A 3 -43.75 -7.46 -12.66
CA GLU A 3 -42.54 -7.57 -13.49
C GLU A 3 -41.85 -6.22 -13.74
N LEU A 4 -42.59 -5.10 -13.80
CA LEU A 4 -41.99 -3.77 -13.96
C LEU A 4 -41.08 -3.40 -12.78
N LEU A 5 -41.42 -3.83 -11.56
CA LEU A 5 -40.59 -3.60 -10.38
C LEU A 5 -39.38 -4.54 -10.35
N GLY A 6 -39.51 -5.76 -10.88
CA GLY A 6 -38.38 -6.65 -11.10
C GLY A 6 -37.39 -6.06 -12.11
N LEU A 7 -37.90 -5.61 -13.26
CA LEU A 7 -37.12 -4.94 -14.30
C LEU A 7 -36.45 -3.67 -13.79
N ALA A 8 -37.10 -2.88 -12.93
CA ALA A 8 -36.47 -1.67 -12.39
C ALA A 8 -35.13 -1.95 -11.67
N ASN A 9 -34.95 -3.16 -11.11
CA ASN A 9 -33.72 -3.57 -10.46
C ASN A 9 -32.71 -4.20 -11.44
N GLU A 10 -33.16 -4.96 -12.44
CA GLU A 10 -32.29 -5.72 -13.36
C GLU A 10 -31.98 -4.98 -14.69
N ASP A 11 -33.00 -4.39 -15.31
CA ASP A 11 -32.98 -3.66 -16.58
C ASP A 11 -33.83 -2.37 -16.51
N ALA A 12 -33.17 -1.29 -16.08
CA ALA A 12 -33.79 0.02 -15.92
C ALA A 12 -34.38 0.58 -17.22
N ASP A 13 -33.81 0.28 -18.39
CA ASP A 13 -34.29 0.82 -19.66
C ASP A 13 -35.54 0.07 -20.13
N ALA A 14 -35.57 -1.25 -19.96
CA ALA A 14 -36.79 -2.02 -20.17
C ALA A 14 -37.91 -1.61 -19.20
N ALA A 15 -37.57 -1.34 -17.94
CA ALA A 15 -38.53 -0.86 -16.94
C ALA A 15 -39.13 0.50 -17.33
N VAL A 16 -38.31 1.45 -17.81
CA VAL A 16 -38.79 2.77 -18.28
C VAL A 16 -39.72 2.60 -19.48
N ARG A 17 -39.31 1.87 -20.52
CA ARG A 17 -40.15 1.66 -21.71
C ARG A 17 -41.48 1.00 -21.36
N GLY A 18 -41.45 -0.02 -20.51
CA GLY A 18 -42.65 -0.72 -20.04
C GLY A 18 -43.57 0.18 -19.21
N ALA A 19 -43.00 0.99 -18.31
CA ALA A 19 -43.76 1.94 -17.51
C ALA A 19 -44.40 3.03 -18.36
N GLU A 20 -43.68 3.61 -19.32
CA GLU A 20 -44.20 4.64 -20.23
C GLU A 20 -45.34 4.09 -21.11
N ALA A 21 -45.20 2.86 -21.62
CA ALA A 21 -46.25 2.19 -22.39
C ALA A 21 -47.54 2.01 -21.55
N VAL A 22 -47.42 1.59 -20.29
CA VAL A 22 -48.57 1.48 -19.37
C VAL A 22 -49.19 2.84 -19.12
N LEU A 23 -48.38 3.89 -18.89
CA LEU A 23 -48.92 5.23 -18.59
C LEU A 23 -49.61 5.88 -19.79
N ALA A 24 -49.23 5.51 -21.02
CA ALA A 24 -49.83 6.01 -22.26
C ALA A 24 -51.13 5.28 -22.63
N GLY A 25 -51.27 3.99 -22.29
CA GLY A 25 -52.39 3.16 -22.73
C GLY A 25 -53.41 2.77 -21.65
N GLU A 26 -53.06 2.88 -20.36
CA GLU A 26 -53.87 2.34 -19.26
C GLU A 26 -54.43 3.44 -18.32
N THR A 27 -55.69 3.26 -17.92
CA THR A 27 -56.41 4.17 -17.02
C THR A 27 -56.60 3.58 -15.62
N ASP A 28 -56.45 2.26 -15.45
CA ASP A 28 -56.53 1.60 -14.14
C ASP A 28 -55.51 2.20 -13.15
N PRO A 29 -55.96 2.79 -12.03
CA PRO A 29 -55.08 3.34 -11.00
C PRO A 29 -54.08 2.32 -10.44
N ARG A 30 -54.43 1.03 -10.37
CA ARG A 30 -53.50 0.01 -9.86
C ARG A 30 -52.34 -0.20 -10.82
N ALA A 31 -52.60 -0.38 -12.11
CA ALA A 31 -51.56 -0.50 -13.13
C ALA A 31 -50.64 0.72 -13.21
N ARG A 32 -51.21 1.92 -13.21
CA ARG A 32 -50.46 3.19 -13.23
C ARG A 32 -49.56 3.35 -11.99
N SER A 33 -50.00 2.85 -10.83
CA SER A 33 -49.19 2.81 -9.62
C SER A 33 -47.91 1.97 -9.77
N PHE A 34 -47.97 0.83 -10.48
CA PHE A 34 -46.77 0.03 -10.76
C PHE A 34 -45.81 0.75 -11.70
N ALA A 35 -46.32 1.37 -12.77
CA ALA A 35 -45.51 2.10 -13.73
C ALA A 35 -44.79 3.30 -13.08
N HIS A 36 -45.52 4.16 -12.36
CA HIS A 36 -44.92 5.29 -11.65
C HIS A 36 -43.95 4.84 -10.54
N HIS A 37 -44.20 3.72 -9.86
CA HIS A 37 -43.27 3.18 -8.85
C HIS A 37 -41.96 2.69 -9.52
N ALA A 38 -42.04 1.97 -10.64
CA ALA A 38 -40.86 1.54 -11.39
C ALA A 38 -40.02 2.73 -11.85
N LEU A 39 -40.64 3.77 -12.42
CA LEU A 39 -39.96 5.02 -12.79
C LEU A 39 -39.32 5.69 -11.57
N GLY A 40 -40.01 5.71 -10.43
CA GLY A 40 -39.49 6.21 -9.16
C GLY A 40 -38.19 5.53 -8.73
N ILE A 41 -38.14 4.20 -8.79
CA ILE A 41 -36.94 3.41 -8.48
C ILE A 41 -35.81 3.74 -9.47
N VAL A 42 -36.10 3.72 -10.77
CA VAL A 42 -35.07 3.97 -11.80
C VAL A 42 -34.50 5.39 -11.69
N HIS A 43 -35.35 6.40 -11.48
CA HIS A 43 -34.87 7.77 -11.31
C HIS A 43 -34.04 7.94 -10.04
N ARG A 44 -34.44 7.30 -8.93
CA ARG A 44 -33.67 7.30 -7.69
C ARG A 44 -32.28 6.70 -7.91
N ASP A 45 -32.20 5.53 -8.52
CA ASP A 45 -30.94 4.83 -8.74
C ASP A 45 -30.04 5.54 -9.78
N ARG A 46 -30.61 6.44 -10.60
CA ARG A 46 -29.89 7.36 -11.49
C ARG A 46 -29.51 8.69 -10.84
N GLY A 47 -29.74 8.87 -9.55
CA GLY A 47 -29.47 10.12 -8.83
C GLY A 47 -30.46 11.27 -9.11
N ARG A 48 -31.50 11.04 -9.92
CA ARG A 48 -32.52 12.04 -10.31
C ARG A 48 -33.60 12.16 -9.23
N MET A 49 -33.20 12.67 -8.07
CA MET A 49 -34.03 12.70 -6.86
C MET A 49 -35.36 13.48 -7.04
N PRO A 50 -35.40 14.67 -7.68
CA PRO A 50 -36.66 15.39 -7.90
C PRO A 50 -37.67 14.57 -8.71
N GLU A 51 -37.23 13.95 -9.81
CA GLU A 51 -38.03 13.11 -10.69
C GLU A 51 -38.49 11.83 -9.99
N ALA A 52 -37.60 11.20 -9.22
CA ALA A 52 -37.94 10.04 -8.41
C ALA A 52 -39.06 10.35 -7.41
N LEU A 53 -38.93 11.47 -6.68
CA LEU A 53 -39.94 11.90 -5.72
C LEU A 53 -41.26 12.34 -6.38
N ALA A 54 -41.22 12.88 -7.59
CA ALA A 54 -42.42 13.19 -8.36
C ALA A 54 -43.14 11.91 -8.80
N ALA A 55 -42.42 10.96 -9.39
CA ALA A 55 -42.95 9.67 -9.82
C ALA A 55 -43.53 8.87 -8.65
N LEU A 56 -42.83 8.79 -7.51
CA LEU A 56 -43.33 8.07 -6.33
C LEU A 56 -44.54 8.73 -5.67
N ARG A 57 -44.66 10.07 -5.74
CA ARG A 57 -45.88 10.77 -5.32
C ARG A 57 -47.07 10.42 -6.22
N ALA A 58 -46.86 10.39 -7.53
CA ALA A 58 -47.88 9.95 -8.48
C ALA A 58 -48.28 8.47 -8.23
N ALA A 59 -47.29 7.59 -8.04
CA ALA A 59 -47.52 6.19 -7.71
C ALA A 59 -48.35 5.99 -6.44
N LEU A 60 -48.12 6.81 -5.42
CA LEU A 60 -48.82 6.75 -4.13
C LEU A 60 -50.26 7.28 -4.26
N ALA A 61 -50.48 8.32 -5.07
CA ALA A 61 -51.81 8.82 -5.38
C ALA A 61 -52.62 7.77 -6.16
N ASP A 62 -52.00 7.11 -7.14
CA ASP A 62 -52.59 6.02 -7.91
C ASP A 62 -52.93 4.80 -7.04
N ALA A 63 -52.01 4.41 -6.15
CA ALA A 63 -52.25 3.33 -5.20
C ALA A 63 -53.46 3.62 -4.29
N ARG A 64 -53.57 4.83 -3.75
CA ARG A 64 -54.73 5.23 -2.94
C ARG A 64 -56.03 5.18 -3.72
N ARG A 65 -56.03 5.65 -4.98
CA ARG A 65 -57.21 5.60 -5.85
C ARG A 65 -57.64 4.17 -6.18
N SER A 66 -56.71 3.21 -6.17
CA SER A 66 -57.04 1.80 -6.40
C SER A 66 -57.75 1.13 -5.21
N GLY A 67 -57.68 1.71 -4.00
CA GLY A 67 -58.23 1.12 -2.77
C GLY A 67 -57.42 -0.08 -2.22
N ASP A 68 -56.33 -0.45 -2.89
CA ASP A 68 -55.43 -1.54 -2.49
C ASP A 68 -54.46 -1.05 -1.40
N ALA A 69 -54.77 -1.37 -0.13
CA ALA A 69 -53.98 -0.95 1.03
C ALA A 69 -52.54 -1.51 1.00
N ASP A 70 -52.35 -2.70 0.43
CA ASP A 70 -51.05 -3.36 0.34
C ASP A 70 -50.19 -2.71 -0.75
N ARG A 71 -50.80 -2.34 -1.88
CA ARG A 71 -50.14 -1.51 -2.89
C ARG A 71 -49.73 -0.16 -2.33
N GLU A 72 -50.60 0.49 -1.54
CA GLU A 72 -50.27 1.77 -0.91
C GLU A 72 -49.06 1.64 0.02
N ARG A 73 -49.02 0.60 0.86
CA ARG A 73 -47.87 0.33 1.76
C ARG A 73 -46.58 0.10 0.99
N ASP A 74 -46.61 -0.71 -0.08
CA ASP A 74 -45.42 -1.00 -0.89
C ASP A 74 -44.82 0.28 -1.50
N VAL A 75 -45.65 1.10 -2.16
CA VAL A 75 -45.20 2.38 -2.75
C VAL A 75 -44.72 3.34 -1.68
N ARG A 76 -45.44 3.41 -0.54
CA ARG A 76 -45.08 4.29 0.58
C ARG A 76 -43.73 3.92 1.16
N ALA A 77 -43.40 2.63 1.28
CA ALA A 77 -42.10 2.19 1.76
C ALA A 77 -40.97 2.69 0.84
N THR A 78 -41.12 2.56 -0.48
CA THR A 78 -40.13 3.08 -1.44
C THR A 78 -40.06 4.61 -1.44
N TYR A 79 -41.20 5.30 -1.32
CA TYR A 79 -41.24 6.75 -1.18
C TYR A 79 -40.51 7.24 0.07
N GLY A 80 -40.74 6.58 1.22
CA GLY A 80 -40.05 6.88 2.47
C GLY A 80 -38.53 6.71 2.37
N ALA A 81 -38.06 5.59 1.82
CA ALA A 81 -36.63 5.38 1.57
C ALA A 81 -36.02 6.45 0.64
N THR A 82 -36.75 6.81 -0.42
CA THR A 82 -36.30 7.82 -1.41
C THR A 82 -36.24 9.22 -0.82
N LEU A 83 -37.16 9.58 0.08
CA LEU A 83 -37.09 10.81 0.86
C LEU A 83 -35.81 10.86 1.69
N VAL A 84 -35.41 9.76 2.33
CA VAL A 84 -34.15 9.68 3.08
C VAL A 84 -32.95 9.89 2.15
N PHE A 85 -32.91 9.23 0.98
CA PHE A 85 -31.82 9.40 0.01
C PHE A 85 -31.73 10.82 -0.58
N ALA A 86 -32.86 11.53 -0.63
CA ALA A 86 -32.92 12.94 -0.98
C ALA A 86 -32.56 13.89 0.19
N GLY A 87 -32.20 13.35 1.36
CA GLY A 87 -31.83 14.13 2.55
C GLY A 87 -33.01 14.58 3.43
N ARG A 88 -34.23 14.12 3.15
CA ARG A 88 -35.46 14.42 3.92
C ARG A 88 -35.73 13.34 4.98
N THR A 89 -34.77 13.14 5.88
CA THR A 89 -34.69 12.00 6.80
C THR A 89 -35.94 11.81 7.67
N ALA A 90 -36.36 12.85 8.40
CA ALA A 90 -37.50 12.75 9.34
C ALA A 90 -38.80 12.38 8.62
N SER A 91 -39.08 13.03 7.48
CA SER A 91 -40.25 12.70 6.66
C SER A 91 -40.17 11.28 6.10
N GLY A 92 -38.99 10.86 5.64
CA GLY A 92 -38.81 9.52 5.07
C GLY A 92 -39.03 8.39 6.09
N LEU A 93 -38.50 8.54 7.30
CA LEU A 93 -38.71 7.59 8.40
C LEU A 93 -40.17 7.50 8.81
N ALA A 94 -40.87 8.64 8.92
CA ALA A 94 -42.30 8.64 9.23
C ALA A 94 -43.13 7.92 8.16
N GLU A 95 -42.77 8.01 6.87
CA GLU A 95 -43.44 7.25 5.82
C GLU A 95 -43.14 5.74 5.89
N LEU A 96 -41.91 5.34 6.24
CA LEU A 96 -41.53 3.94 6.43
C LEU A 96 -42.25 3.31 7.62
N GLU A 97 -42.35 4.02 8.74
CA GLU A 97 -43.10 3.58 9.92
C GLU A 97 -44.58 3.34 9.58
N ARG A 98 -45.22 4.30 8.88
CA ARG A 98 -46.60 4.14 8.40
C ARG A 98 -46.76 2.99 7.42
N ALA A 99 -45.79 2.77 6.54
CA ALA A 99 -45.81 1.64 5.60
C ALA A 99 -45.70 0.29 6.33
N SER A 100 -44.91 0.23 7.40
CA SER A 100 -44.72 -0.99 8.20
C SER A 100 -45.92 -1.33 9.08
N ALA A 101 -46.72 -0.33 9.46
CA ALA A 101 -47.90 -0.51 10.30
C ALA A 101 -48.95 -1.41 9.61
N GLY A 102 -49.15 -2.60 10.20
CA GLY A 102 -50.13 -3.58 9.74
C GLY A 102 -49.72 -4.37 8.47
N ALA A 103 -48.49 -4.23 7.98
CA ALA A 103 -47.98 -5.05 6.88
C ALA A 103 -47.68 -6.49 7.37
N GLN A 104 -48.17 -7.51 6.67
CA GLN A 104 -48.00 -8.92 7.05
C GLN A 104 -47.51 -9.76 5.85
N GLY A 105 -47.07 -11.00 6.13
CA GLY A 105 -46.66 -11.96 5.11
C GLY A 105 -45.54 -11.44 4.19
N ALA A 106 -45.65 -11.76 2.90
CA ALA A 106 -44.70 -11.38 1.87
C ALA A 106 -44.41 -9.86 1.83
N LEU A 107 -45.47 -9.03 1.82
CA LEU A 107 -45.33 -7.57 1.78
C LEU A 107 -44.65 -7.03 3.06
N GLY A 108 -45.02 -7.56 4.23
CA GLY A 108 -44.40 -7.21 5.50
C GLY A 108 -42.88 -7.36 5.45
N ALA A 109 -42.39 -8.50 4.95
CA ALA A 109 -40.96 -8.74 4.79
C ALA A 109 -40.28 -7.72 3.86
N GLN A 110 -40.90 -7.37 2.73
CA GLN A 110 -40.37 -6.38 1.78
C GLN A 110 -40.31 -4.97 2.35
N VAL A 111 -41.35 -4.55 3.09
CA VAL A 111 -41.40 -3.25 3.76
C VAL A 111 -40.34 -3.17 4.86
N LEU A 112 -40.22 -4.20 5.69
CA LEU A 112 -39.21 -4.26 6.74
C LEU A 112 -37.79 -4.25 6.18
N LEU A 113 -37.53 -4.92 5.04
CA LEU A 113 -36.23 -4.85 4.37
C LEU A 113 -35.86 -3.40 4.03
N ARG A 114 -36.79 -2.65 3.39
CA ARG A 114 -36.55 -1.25 3.00
C ARG A 114 -36.37 -0.36 4.23
N TYR A 115 -37.14 -0.59 5.30
CA TYR A 115 -37.02 0.16 6.54
C TYR A 115 -35.68 -0.11 7.23
N GLY A 116 -35.32 -1.37 7.43
CA GLY A 116 -34.06 -1.79 8.03
C GLY A 116 -32.83 -1.31 7.24
N GLY A 117 -32.85 -1.43 5.91
CA GLY A 117 -31.79 -0.89 5.05
C GLY A 117 -31.66 0.63 5.15
N THR A 118 -32.78 1.35 5.24
CA THR A 118 -32.78 2.81 5.43
C THR A 118 -32.18 3.20 6.79
N LEU A 119 -32.48 2.47 7.86
CA LEU A 119 -31.86 2.66 9.17
C LEU A 119 -30.34 2.44 9.09
N ALA A 120 -29.89 1.41 8.37
CA ALA A 120 -28.46 1.13 8.16
C ALA A 120 -27.76 2.28 7.41
N VAL A 121 -28.34 2.82 6.34
CA VAL A 121 -27.80 3.98 5.59
C VAL A 121 -27.63 5.23 6.49
N LEU A 122 -28.51 5.39 7.47
CA LEU A 122 -28.44 6.47 8.46
C LEU A 122 -27.40 6.22 9.57
N GLY A 123 -26.80 5.02 9.62
CA GLY A 123 -25.87 4.60 10.68
C GLY A 123 -26.57 4.11 11.95
N ARG A 124 -27.88 3.84 11.90
CA ARG A 124 -28.68 3.34 13.04
C ARG A 124 -28.61 1.81 13.10
N PHE A 125 -27.40 1.27 13.19
CA PHE A 125 -27.12 -0.17 13.02
C PHE A 125 -27.81 -1.04 14.07
N ALA A 126 -27.81 -0.61 15.34
CA ALA A 126 -28.46 -1.32 16.43
C ALA A 126 -29.98 -1.46 16.23
N GLU A 127 -30.63 -0.43 15.67
CA GLU A 127 -32.06 -0.42 15.38
C GLU A 127 -32.40 -1.18 14.08
N ALA A 128 -31.51 -1.13 13.09
CA ALA A 128 -31.66 -1.86 11.83
C ALA A 128 -31.63 -3.38 12.03
N LEU A 129 -30.79 -3.87 12.94
CA LEU A 129 -30.54 -5.30 13.15
C LEU A 129 -31.81 -6.14 13.42
N PRO A 130 -32.66 -5.82 14.42
CA PRO A 130 -33.89 -6.59 14.66
C PRO A 130 -34.89 -6.49 13.50
N VAL A 131 -34.98 -5.34 12.84
CA VAL A 131 -35.87 -5.12 11.69
C VAL A 131 -35.47 -5.99 10.49
N LEU A 132 -34.17 -6.06 10.20
CA LEU A 132 -33.63 -6.87 9.10
C LEU A 132 -33.72 -8.38 9.36
N ARG A 133 -33.59 -8.82 10.63
CA ARG A 133 -33.85 -10.22 11.01
C ARG A 133 -35.29 -10.62 10.75
N ALA A 134 -36.24 -9.79 11.18
CA ALA A 134 -37.66 -10.02 10.90
C ALA A 134 -37.96 -10.03 9.40
N ALA A 135 -37.30 -9.17 8.61
CA ALA A 135 -37.40 -9.17 7.15
C ALA A 135 -36.87 -10.48 6.53
N ARG A 136 -35.70 -10.97 6.95
CA ARG A 136 -35.12 -12.24 6.49
C ARG A 136 -36.04 -13.41 6.81
N ASP A 137 -36.44 -13.53 8.07
CA ASP A 137 -37.24 -14.67 8.55
C ASP A 137 -38.63 -14.67 7.90
N GLY A 138 -39.25 -13.49 7.76
CA GLY A 138 -40.51 -13.32 7.05
C GLY A 138 -40.41 -13.65 5.55
N ALA A 139 -39.31 -13.27 4.89
CA ALA A 139 -39.09 -13.61 3.48
C ALA A 139 -38.88 -15.11 3.28
N GLY A 140 -38.14 -15.77 4.19
CA GLY A 140 -37.96 -17.22 4.17
C GLY A 140 -39.29 -17.96 4.38
N ALA A 141 -40.08 -17.55 5.37
CA ALA A 141 -41.40 -18.13 5.63
C ALA A 141 -42.38 -17.94 4.45
N ALA A 142 -42.26 -16.83 3.72
CA ALA A 142 -43.08 -16.53 2.55
C ALA A 142 -42.56 -17.17 1.24
N GLY A 143 -41.44 -17.91 1.27
CA GLY A 143 -40.86 -18.52 0.08
C GLY A 143 -40.31 -17.51 -0.95
N LEU A 144 -39.72 -16.41 -0.48
CA LEU A 144 -39.18 -15.32 -1.30
C LEU A 144 -37.64 -15.33 -1.32
N PRO A 145 -36.97 -16.21 -2.07
CA PRO A 145 -35.53 -16.42 -1.98
C PRO A 145 -34.68 -15.18 -2.31
N LEU A 146 -35.09 -14.36 -3.29
CA LEU A 146 -34.41 -13.11 -3.62
C LEU A 146 -34.49 -12.08 -2.47
N TRP A 147 -35.66 -11.97 -1.82
CA TRP A 147 -35.85 -11.04 -0.71
C TRP A 147 -35.13 -11.49 0.56
N GLU A 148 -35.12 -12.80 0.82
CA GLU A 148 -34.30 -13.37 1.89
C GLU A 148 -32.82 -13.07 1.66
N ALA A 149 -32.32 -13.29 0.44
CA ALA A 149 -30.93 -13.00 0.10
C ALA A 149 -30.58 -11.53 0.31
N ARG A 150 -31.43 -10.59 -0.15
CA ARG A 150 -31.24 -9.15 0.09
C ARG A 150 -31.21 -8.81 1.59
N ALA A 151 -32.05 -9.44 2.40
CA ALA A 151 -32.04 -9.25 3.86
C ALA A 151 -30.73 -9.74 4.48
N ARG A 152 -30.21 -10.88 4.02
CA ARG A 152 -28.90 -11.41 4.46
C ARG A 152 -27.75 -10.47 4.09
N ILE A 153 -27.75 -9.88 2.90
CA ILE A 153 -26.72 -8.89 2.52
C ILE A 153 -26.74 -7.68 3.45
N TRP A 154 -27.93 -7.12 3.75
CA TRP A 154 -28.05 -6.03 4.71
C TRP A 154 -27.64 -6.42 6.14
N LEU A 155 -28.00 -7.63 6.60
CA LEU A 155 -27.54 -8.16 7.87
C LEU A 155 -26.02 -8.28 7.91
N GLY A 156 -25.41 -8.72 6.80
CA GLY A 156 -23.97 -8.73 6.60
C GLY A 156 -23.33 -7.38 6.91
N HIS A 157 -23.80 -6.33 6.21
CA HIS A 157 -23.33 -4.96 6.40
C HIS A 157 -23.50 -4.48 7.85
N VAL A 158 -24.67 -4.71 8.46
CA VAL A 158 -24.95 -4.30 9.85
C VAL A 158 -24.09 -5.07 10.85
N HIS A 159 -23.92 -6.38 10.67
CA HIS A 159 -23.03 -7.20 11.51
C HIS A 159 -21.59 -6.70 11.43
N LEU A 160 -21.11 -6.37 10.23
CA LEU A 160 -19.76 -5.85 10.05
C LEU A 160 -19.58 -4.50 10.75
N ALA A 161 -20.54 -3.58 10.59
CA ALA A 161 -20.53 -2.28 11.25
C ALA A 161 -20.54 -2.38 12.80
N LEU A 162 -21.11 -3.47 13.34
CA LEU A 162 -21.13 -3.78 14.77
C LEU A 162 -19.91 -4.62 15.23
N GLY A 163 -18.90 -4.82 14.38
CA GLY A 163 -17.69 -5.58 14.68
C GLY A 163 -17.86 -7.10 14.69
N GLN A 164 -18.99 -7.63 14.23
CA GLN A 164 -19.34 -9.05 14.24
C GLN A 164 -18.95 -9.73 12.92
N VAL A 165 -17.65 -9.71 12.61
CA VAL A 165 -17.09 -10.10 11.30
C VAL A 165 -17.50 -11.52 10.86
N ASP A 166 -17.47 -12.50 11.76
CA ASP A 166 -17.82 -13.88 11.39
C ASP A 166 -19.32 -14.08 11.13
N LEU A 167 -20.17 -13.32 11.82
CA LEU A 167 -21.61 -13.31 11.54
C LEU A 167 -21.88 -12.63 10.20
N ALA A 168 -21.18 -11.52 9.93
CA ALA A 168 -21.28 -10.81 8.67
C ALA A 168 -20.95 -11.73 7.49
N GLU A 169 -19.84 -12.45 7.54
CA GLU A 169 -19.44 -13.37 6.49
C GLU A 169 -20.47 -14.49 6.27
N ARG A 170 -20.96 -15.11 7.35
CA ARG A 170 -21.97 -16.18 7.23
C ARG A 170 -23.22 -15.70 6.50
N GLU A 171 -23.72 -14.51 6.83
CA GLU A 171 -24.91 -13.96 6.17
C GLU A 171 -24.63 -13.61 4.70
N VAL A 172 -23.51 -12.95 4.42
CA VAL A 172 -23.18 -12.52 3.05
C VAL A 172 -22.91 -13.71 2.14
N VAL A 173 -22.17 -14.74 2.60
CA VAL A 173 -21.92 -15.96 1.83
C VAL A 173 -23.22 -16.71 1.54
N ALA A 174 -24.13 -16.80 2.52
CA ALA A 174 -25.43 -17.42 2.30
C ALA A 174 -26.29 -16.63 1.29
N GLY A 175 -26.30 -15.30 1.40
CA GLY A 175 -26.99 -14.41 0.46
C GLY A 175 -26.42 -14.48 -0.95
N GLU A 176 -25.08 -14.49 -1.09
CA GLU A 176 -24.39 -14.59 -2.38
C GLU A 176 -24.75 -15.88 -3.11
N ARG A 177 -24.70 -17.02 -2.41
CA ARG A 177 -25.08 -18.33 -2.98
C ARG A 177 -26.53 -18.36 -3.42
N ALA A 178 -27.44 -17.76 -2.64
CA ALA A 178 -28.85 -17.67 -2.99
C ALA A 178 -29.06 -16.81 -4.26
N LEU A 179 -28.39 -15.65 -4.37
CA LEU A 179 -28.44 -14.80 -5.57
C LEU A 179 -27.86 -15.52 -6.80
N ALA A 180 -26.75 -16.24 -6.63
CA ALA A 180 -26.15 -17.03 -7.71
C ALA A 180 -27.08 -18.13 -8.22
N ALA A 181 -27.76 -18.85 -7.32
CA ALA A 181 -28.74 -19.88 -7.68
C ALA A 181 -29.96 -19.33 -8.44
N GLN A 182 -30.31 -18.05 -8.21
CA GLN A 182 -31.41 -17.36 -8.90
C GLN A 182 -30.96 -16.64 -10.18
N GLY A 183 -29.68 -16.72 -10.57
CA GLY A 183 -29.16 -16.01 -11.74
C GLY A 183 -29.14 -14.48 -11.59
N ALA A 184 -29.26 -13.95 -10.38
CA ALA A 184 -29.31 -12.51 -10.07
C ALA A 184 -27.91 -11.87 -10.11
N ALA A 185 -27.30 -11.85 -11.30
CA ALA A 185 -25.90 -11.45 -11.50
C ALA A 185 -25.61 -10.02 -11.03
N ARG A 186 -26.57 -9.10 -11.17
CA ARG A 186 -26.40 -7.70 -10.75
C ARG A 186 -26.40 -7.56 -9.23
N GLU A 187 -27.35 -8.19 -8.54
CA GLU A 187 -27.45 -8.13 -7.09
C GLU A 187 -26.27 -8.85 -6.41
N ARG A 188 -25.76 -9.90 -7.05
CA ARG A 188 -24.56 -10.62 -6.62
C ARG A 188 -23.35 -9.70 -6.45
N LEU A 189 -23.21 -8.64 -7.25
CA LEU A 189 -22.12 -7.66 -7.09
C LEU A 189 -22.15 -6.99 -5.71
N THR A 190 -23.33 -6.70 -5.16
CA THR A 190 -23.45 -6.11 -3.81
C THR A 190 -22.99 -7.11 -2.74
N ALA A 191 -23.19 -8.41 -2.96
CA ALA A 191 -22.66 -9.42 -2.05
C ALA A 191 -21.13 -9.48 -2.11
N LEU A 192 -20.55 -9.40 -3.31
CA LEU A 192 -19.09 -9.36 -3.50
C LEU A 192 -18.46 -8.10 -2.86
N GLU A 193 -19.13 -6.94 -2.95
CA GLU A 193 -18.73 -5.71 -2.23
C GLU A 193 -18.62 -5.95 -0.72
N ASN A 194 -19.65 -6.58 -0.11
CA ASN A 194 -19.63 -6.88 1.31
C ASN A 194 -18.54 -7.91 1.68
N LEU A 195 -18.31 -8.94 0.85
CA LEU A 195 -17.21 -9.88 1.07
C LEU A 195 -15.85 -9.19 0.97
N ALA A 196 -15.69 -8.21 0.07
CA ALA A 196 -14.49 -7.40 -0.02
C ALA A 196 -14.26 -6.57 1.25
N GLU A 197 -15.32 -5.97 1.80
CA GLU A 197 -15.27 -5.23 3.05
C GLU A 197 -14.87 -6.13 4.24
N ILE A 198 -15.46 -7.33 4.32
CA ILE A 198 -15.16 -8.35 5.33
C ILE A 198 -13.70 -8.81 5.25
N ALA A 199 -13.19 -9.06 4.03
CA ALA A 199 -11.79 -9.40 3.82
C ALA A 199 -10.87 -8.29 4.35
N GLY A 200 -11.19 -7.03 4.06
CA GLY A 200 -10.47 -5.88 4.57
C GLY A 200 -10.50 -5.77 6.10
N ALA A 201 -11.63 -6.07 6.75
CA ALA A 201 -11.76 -6.08 8.21
C ALA A 201 -10.93 -7.20 8.87
N ARG A 202 -10.73 -8.33 8.18
CA ARG A 202 -9.83 -9.41 8.61
C ARG A 202 -8.35 -9.14 8.34
N GLY A 203 -8.04 -8.07 7.60
CA GLY A 203 -6.68 -7.75 7.18
C GLY A 203 -6.21 -8.50 5.93
N ASP A 204 -7.09 -9.26 5.26
CA ASP A 204 -6.80 -9.86 3.94
C ASP A 204 -6.98 -8.80 2.85
N LEU A 205 -5.93 -7.98 2.73
CA LEU A 205 -5.91 -6.86 1.81
C LEU A 205 -5.89 -7.30 0.33
N ALA A 206 -5.27 -8.44 0.04
CA ALA A 206 -5.20 -8.98 -1.31
C ALA A 206 -6.60 -9.40 -1.81
N ALA A 207 -7.34 -10.16 -0.99
CA ALA A 207 -8.73 -10.51 -1.33
C ALA A 207 -9.64 -9.27 -1.37
N CYS A 208 -9.44 -8.31 -0.46
CA CYS A 208 -10.17 -7.05 -0.46
C CYS A 208 -10.01 -6.28 -1.78
N LEU A 209 -8.78 -6.01 -2.20
CA LEU A 209 -8.48 -5.29 -3.44
C LEU A 209 -8.96 -6.06 -4.68
N ARG A 210 -8.82 -7.39 -4.69
CA ARG A 210 -9.25 -8.24 -5.79
C ARG A 210 -10.76 -8.16 -5.99
N LEU A 211 -11.54 -8.38 -4.93
CA LEU A 211 -13.01 -8.40 -5.00
C LEU A 211 -13.58 -7.02 -5.40
N TYR A 212 -13.05 -5.91 -4.85
CA TYR A 212 -13.44 -4.57 -5.32
C TYR A 212 -13.04 -4.33 -6.78
N GLY A 213 -11.86 -4.80 -7.20
CA GLY A 213 -11.43 -4.75 -8.60
C GLY A 213 -12.40 -5.48 -9.54
N GLU A 214 -12.82 -6.69 -9.17
CA GLU A 214 -13.79 -7.51 -9.91
C GLU A 214 -15.15 -6.79 -10.03
N VAL A 215 -15.67 -6.22 -8.93
CA VAL A 215 -16.93 -5.46 -8.93
C VAL A 215 -16.86 -4.24 -9.86
N LEU A 216 -15.80 -3.43 -9.75
CA LEU A 216 -15.63 -2.25 -10.60
C LEU A 216 -15.39 -2.61 -12.08
N ALA A 217 -14.77 -3.75 -12.37
CA ALA A 217 -14.64 -4.26 -13.74
C ALA A 217 -15.99 -4.72 -14.30
N ALA A 218 -16.81 -5.41 -13.49
CA ALA A 218 -18.14 -5.86 -13.88
C ALA A 218 -19.07 -4.68 -14.21
N HIS A 219 -19.04 -3.60 -13.43
CA HIS A 219 -19.80 -2.38 -13.74
C HIS A 219 -19.41 -1.77 -15.08
N ARG A 220 -18.10 -1.65 -15.35
CA ARG A 220 -17.58 -1.12 -16.62
C ARG A 220 -17.94 -1.99 -17.82
N ALA A 221 -17.80 -3.31 -17.70
CA ALA A 221 -18.16 -4.26 -18.76
C ALA A 221 -19.65 -4.19 -19.12
N ALA A 222 -20.50 -3.88 -18.15
CA ALA A 222 -21.93 -3.67 -18.35
C ALA A 222 -22.29 -2.25 -18.85
N GLY A 223 -21.32 -1.38 -19.12
CA GLY A 223 -21.55 0.01 -19.55
C GLY A 223 -22.25 0.88 -18.49
N ARG A 224 -22.11 0.51 -17.20
CA ARG A 224 -22.83 1.14 -16.07
C ARG A 224 -21.86 1.95 -15.21
N PRO A 225 -22.30 3.07 -14.61
CA PRO A 225 -21.47 3.81 -13.65
C PRO A 225 -21.20 2.93 -12.43
N SER A 226 -19.98 3.00 -11.92
CA SER A 226 -19.60 2.35 -10.66
C SER A 226 -20.40 2.95 -9.52
N ARG A 227 -20.80 2.11 -8.56
CA ARG A 227 -21.42 2.59 -7.31
C ARG A 227 -20.40 3.34 -6.47
N PHE A 228 -20.84 4.44 -5.87
CA PHE A 228 -20.00 5.24 -4.98
C PHE A 228 -19.44 4.38 -3.83
N GLU A 229 -20.27 3.53 -3.20
CA GLU A 229 -19.83 2.73 -2.05
C GLU A 229 -18.64 1.83 -2.39
N ALA A 230 -18.70 1.12 -3.53
CA ALA A 230 -17.63 0.26 -3.99
C ALA A 230 -16.33 1.05 -4.24
N VAL A 231 -16.42 2.24 -4.84
CA VAL A 231 -15.26 3.10 -5.10
C VAL A 231 -14.66 3.62 -3.79
N ALA A 232 -15.49 4.06 -2.84
CA ALA A 232 -15.04 4.58 -1.55
C ALA A 232 -14.36 3.51 -0.70
N LEU A 233 -14.91 2.30 -0.65
CA LEU A 233 -14.34 1.20 0.11
C LEU A 233 -13.06 0.65 -0.55
N HIS A 234 -12.98 0.66 -1.87
CA HIS A 234 -11.73 0.38 -2.59
C HIS A 234 -10.65 1.43 -2.28
N ALA A 235 -11.01 2.72 -2.26
CA ALA A 235 -10.09 3.78 -1.82
C ALA A 235 -9.64 3.59 -0.36
N ALA A 236 -10.54 3.14 0.53
CA ALA A 236 -10.19 2.79 1.91
C ALA A 236 -9.21 1.60 1.98
N ALA A 237 -9.34 0.61 1.09
CA ALA A 237 -8.39 -0.50 0.97
C ALA A 237 -6.99 0.01 0.55
N TYR A 238 -6.90 0.88 -0.46
CA TYR A 238 -5.64 1.51 -0.85
C TYR A 238 -5.00 2.30 0.29
N ARG A 239 -5.79 3.06 1.07
CA ARG A 239 -5.29 3.73 2.28
C ARG A 239 -4.70 2.75 3.30
N ARG A 240 -5.40 1.66 3.60
CA ARG A 240 -4.90 0.61 4.51
C ARG A 240 -3.61 -0.02 4.00
N ALA A 241 -3.46 -0.13 2.67
CA ALA A 241 -2.25 -0.59 1.99
C ALA A 241 -1.04 0.37 2.08
N GLY A 242 -1.24 1.60 2.58
CA GLY A 242 -0.21 2.65 2.53
C GLY A 242 -0.13 3.37 1.18
N LEU A 243 -1.20 3.34 0.37
CA LEU A 243 -1.34 4.04 -0.92
C LEU A 243 -2.40 5.16 -0.85
N PRO A 244 -2.23 6.18 0.02
CA PRO A 244 -3.25 7.21 0.19
C PRO A 244 -3.39 8.14 -1.02
N ALA A 245 -2.32 8.35 -1.80
CA ALA A 245 -2.36 9.17 -3.02
C ALA A 245 -3.20 8.49 -4.12
N GLU A 246 -3.05 7.18 -4.31
CA GLU A 246 -3.88 6.39 -5.21
C GLU A 246 -5.36 6.39 -4.77
N ALA A 247 -5.62 6.30 -3.46
CA ALA A 247 -6.97 6.42 -2.92
C ALA A 247 -7.60 7.79 -3.23
N ALA A 248 -6.85 8.88 -3.03
CA ALA A 248 -7.32 10.24 -3.32
C ALA A 248 -7.57 10.44 -4.83
N ARG A 249 -6.67 9.94 -5.68
CA ARG A 249 -6.83 9.98 -7.14
C ARG A 249 -8.08 9.22 -7.59
N LEU A 250 -8.28 7.99 -7.10
CA LEU A 250 -9.44 7.17 -7.44
C LEU A 250 -10.76 7.92 -7.14
N LEU A 251 -10.82 8.60 -6.00
CA LEU A 251 -11.99 9.40 -5.61
C LEU A 251 -12.13 10.67 -6.45
N ARG A 252 -11.05 11.40 -6.74
CA ARG A 252 -11.08 12.58 -7.62
C ARG A 252 -11.57 12.23 -9.02
N ASP A 253 -11.03 11.17 -9.61
CA ASP A 253 -11.43 10.69 -10.94
C ASP A 253 -12.92 10.30 -10.97
N PHE A 254 -13.39 9.59 -9.94
CA PHE A 254 -14.79 9.23 -9.80
C PHE A 254 -15.71 10.45 -9.66
N GLY A 255 -15.34 11.40 -8.81
CA GLY A 255 -16.11 12.63 -8.58
C GLY A 255 -16.17 13.56 -9.78
N ALA A 256 -15.13 13.58 -10.63
CA ALA A 256 -15.12 14.35 -11.87
C ALA A 256 -16.05 13.76 -12.94
N ALA A 257 -16.27 12.44 -12.93
CA ALA A 257 -17.07 11.73 -13.93
C ALA A 257 -18.53 11.49 -13.51
N THR A 258 -18.89 11.72 -12.24
CA THR A 258 -20.15 11.25 -11.67
C THR A 258 -20.88 12.36 -10.91
N THR A 259 -22.19 12.49 -11.15
CA THR A 259 -23.07 13.31 -10.30
C THR A 259 -23.68 12.43 -9.21
N LEU A 260 -23.49 12.81 -7.95
CA LEU A 260 -23.92 12.02 -6.79
C LEU A 260 -25.21 12.55 -6.16
N ALA A 261 -26.01 11.64 -5.60
CA ALA A 261 -27.15 12.05 -4.79
C ALA A 261 -26.67 12.72 -3.49
N PRO A 262 -27.48 13.58 -2.83
CA PRO A 262 -27.04 14.33 -1.65
C PRO A 262 -26.50 13.47 -0.48
N HIS A 263 -27.02 12.25 -0.30
CA HIS A 263 -26.56 11.35 0.76
C HIS A 263 -25.24 10.63 0.42
N GLU A 264 -24.96 10.43 -0.88
CA GLU A 264 -23.71 9.88 -1.41
C GLU A 264 -22.62 10.95 -1.43
N ASP A 265 -22.94 12.17 -1.88
CA ASP A 265 -22.01 13.31 -1.91
C ASP A 265 -21.41 13.58 -0.51
N ALA A 266 -22.23 13.53 0.54
CA ALA A 266 -21.74 13.70 1.91
C ALA A 266 -20.71 12.63 2.31
N GLN A 267 -20.93 11.37 1.94
CA GLN A 267 -20.02 10.26 2.20
C GLN A 267 -18.77 10.31 1.32
N PHE A 268 -18.94 10.70 0.06
CA PHE A 268 -17.85 10.92 -0.88
C PHE A 268 -16.86 11.96 -0.35
N ARG A 269 -17.36 13.09 0.14
CA ARG A 269 -16.52 14.13 0.74
C ARG A 269 -15.77 13.64 1.97
N LEU A 270 -16.39 12.81 2.81
CA LEU A 270 -15.71 12.20 3.95
C LEU A 270 -14.58 11.25 3.50
N ALA A 271 -14.88 10.34 2.56
CA ALA A 271 -13.89 9.41 2.02
C ALA A 271 -12.71 10.15 1.35
N LEU A 272 -13.00 11.21 0.61
CA LEU A 272 -11.98 12.07 -0.01
C LEU A 272 -11.17 12.80 1.04
N ALA A 273 -11.80 13.39 2.07
CA ALA A 273 -11.10 14.05 3.16
C ALA A 273 -10.14 13.11 3.90
N GLU A 274 -10.59 11.88 4.16
CA GLU A 274 -9.79 10.81 4.73
C GLU A 274 -8.58 10.45 3.83
N ALA A 275 -8.78 10.29 2.52
CA ALA A 275 -7.72 10.02 1.56
C ALA A 275 -6.69 11.16 1.48
N LEU A 276 -7.15 12.40 1.36
CA LEU A 276 -6.32 13.60 1.28
C LEU A 276 -5.48 13.80 2.55
N LEU A 277 -6.08 13.62 3.74
CA LEU A 277 -5.35 13.75 5.00
C LEU A 277 -4.21 12.73 5.08
N ALA A 278 -4.47 11.48 4.68
CA ALA A 278 -3.46 10.43 4.66
C ALA A 278 -2.39 10.67 3.58
N ALA A 279 -2.74 11.34 2.48
CA ALA A 279 -1.84 11.70 1.39
C ALA A 279 -0.97 12.93 1.69
N GLY A 280 -1.16 13.59 2.84
CA GLY A 280 -0.42 14.78 3.21
C GLY A 280 -0.96 16.08 2.59
N GLU A 281 -2.25 16.11 2.23
CA GLU A 281 -2.95 17.28 1.69
C GLU A 281 -3.96 17.87 2.71
N PRO A 282 -3.51 18.39 3.87
CA PRO A 282 -4.39 18.70 5.01
C PRO A 282 -5.35 19.87 4.75
N GLY A 283 -4.99 20.81 3.86
CA GLY A 283 -5.83 21.95 3.51
C GLY A 283 -7.13 21.52 2.83
N GLU A 284 -7.03 20.82 1.69
CA GLU A 284 -8.19 20.30 0.98
C GLU A 284 -8.95 19.26 1.83
N ALA A 285 -8.24 18.42 2.59
CA ALA A 285 -8.87 17.47 3.51
C ALA A 285 -9.80 18.17 4.52
N LEU A 286 -9.38 19.31 5.08
CA LEU A 286 -10.17 20.07 6.04
C LEU A 286 -11.44 20.65 5.41
N ASP A 287 -11.34 21.16 4.18
CA ASP A 287 -12.48 21.72 3.46
C ASP A 287 -13.52 20.65 3.12
N GLN A 288 -13.08 19.49 2.62
CA GLN A 288 -13.96 18.35 2.36
C GLN A 288 -14.61 17.82 3.64
N ALA A 289 -13.86 17.71 4.75
CA ALA A 289 -14.39 17.27 6.04
C ALA A 289 -15.46 18.24 6.59
N ARG A 290 -15.25 19.56 6.47
CA ARG A 290 -16.23 20.57 6.88
C ARG A 290 -17.51 20.50 6.06
N ALA A 291 -17.39 20.36 4.74
CA ALA A 291 -18.52 20.21 3.84
C ALA A 291 -19.31 18.92 4.13
N ALA A 292 -18.62 17.78 4.31
CA ALA A 292 -19.22 16.52 4.70
C ALA A 292 -20.00 16.64 6.02
N ARG A 293 -19.38 17.23 7.06
CA ARG A 293 -20.02 17.46 8.36
C ARG A 293 -21.30 18.27 8.23
N ALA A 294 -21.27 19.38 7.50
CA ALA A 294 -22.45 20.24 7.33
C ALA A 294 -23.60 19.47 6.66
N SER A 295 -23.30 18.64 5.66
CA SER A 295 -24.29 17.78 5.01
C SER A 295 -24.84 16.71 5.94
N PHE A 296 -23.99 15.99 6.69
CA PHE A 296 -24.44 14.97 7.64
C PHE A 296 -25.32 15.55 8.76
N THR A 297 -24.99 16.73 9.28
CA THR A 297 -25.83 17.41 10.29
C THR A 297 -27.21 17.72 9.74
N ARG A 298 -27.33 18.28 8.53
CA ARG A 298 -28.63 18.54 7.89
C ARG A 298 -29.43 17.26 7.64
N GLN A 299 -28.75 16.15 7.35
CA GLN A 299 -29.36 14.85 7.10
C GLN A 299 -29.67 14.05 8.38
N GLY A 300 -29.33 14.55 9.58
CA GLY A 300 -29.53 13.83 10.84
C GLY A 300 -28.63 12.60 11.01
N ARG A 301 -27.47 12.57 10.34
CA ARG A 301 -26.55 11.43 10.31
C ARG A 301 -25.40 11.62 11.29
N ALA A 302 -25.71 11.52 12.59
CA ALA A 302 -24.78 11.87 13.67
C ALA A 302 -23.46 11.07 13.64
N TRP A 303 -23.53 9.76 13.37
CA TRP A 303 -22.36 8.87 13.27
C TRP A 303 -21.33 9.38 12.26
N PHE A 304 -21.76 9.68 11.03
CA PHE A 304 -20.87 10.16 9.99
C PHE A 304 -20.40 11.60 10.23
N ALA A 305 -21.23 12.43 10.86
CA ALA A 305 -20.81 13.77 11.29
C ALA A 305 -19.68 13.73 12.32
N LEU A 306 -19.66 12.73 13.22
CA LEU A 306 -18.56 12.52 14.17
C LEU A 306 -17.25 12.15 13.45
N ARG A 307 -17.30 11.25 12.48
CA ARG A 307 -16.12 10.86 11.66
C ARG A 307 -15.56 12.04 10.88
N ALA A 308 -16.41 12.87 10.26
CA ALA A 308 -15.99 14.10 9.59
C ALA A 308 -15.35 15.12 10.56
N ARG A 309 -15.84 15.21 11.79
CA ARG A 309 -15.23 16.06 12.83
C ARG A 309 -13.85 15.55 13.24
N LEU A 310 -13.68 14.23 13.38
CA LEU A 310 -12.39 13.63 13.71
C LEU A 310 -11.32 14.01 12.68
N VAL A 311 -11.62 13.87 11.37
CA VAL A 311 -10.71 14.28 10.29
C VAL A 311 -10.32 15.75 10.40
N ALA A 312 -11.30 16.64 10.62
CA ALA A 312 -11.03 18.07 10.79
C ALA A 312 -10.17 18.38 12.03
N LEU A 313 -10.37 17.64 13.14
CA LEU A 313 -9.61 17.80 14.38
C LEU A 313 -8.15 17.36 14.25
N GLN A 314 -7.86 16.36 13.41
CA GLN A 314 -6.48 15.95 13.10
C GLN A 314 -5.69 17.05 12.40
N VAL A 315 -6.36 18.00 11.72
CA VAL A 315 -5.71 19.14 11.05
C VAL A 315 -5.61 20.37 11.95
N ARG A 316 -6.72 20.79 12.56
CA ARG A 316 -6.80 22.08 13.28
C ARG A 316 -6.67 21.99 14.80
N GLY A 317 -6.74 20.79 15.37
CA GLY A 317 -6.84 20.58 16.81
C GLY A 317 -8.15 21.09 17.44
N GLY A 318 -8.14 21.24 18.77
CA GLY A 318 -9.29 21.73 19.57
C GLY A 318 -9.67 20.78 20.69
N ARG A 319 -9.18 21.05 21.92
CA ARG A 319 -9.29 20.15 23.09
C ARG A 319 -10.72 19.71 23.42
N ALA A 320 -11.62 20.66 23.69
CA ALA A 320 -12.99 20.36 24.12
C ALA A 320 -13.76 19.54 23.06
N GLU A 321 -13.58 19.90 21.79
CA GLU A 321 -14.24 19.21 20.69
C GLU A 321 -13.65 17.80 20.45
N ALA A 322 -12.33 17.65 20.56
CA ALA A 322 -11.67 16.35 20.45
C ALA A 322 -12.12 15.40 21.55
N ARG A 323 -12.28 15.88 22.79
CA ARG A 323 -12.82 15.08 23.89
C ARG A 323 -14.25 14.61 23.61
N ALA A 324 -15.13 15.53 23.20
CA ALA A 324 -16.52 15.18 22.89
C ALA A 324 -16.65 14.16 21.74
N VAL A 325 -15.82 14.29 20.69
CA VAL A 325 -15.79 13.34 19.58
C VAL A 325 -15.24 11.99 20.03
N ALA A 326 -14.16 11.97 20.82
CA ALA A 326 -13.58 10.75 21.35
C ALA A 326 -14.55 10.00 22.29
N ASP A 327 -15.26 10.71 23.16
CA ASP A 327 -16.24 10.13 24.06
C ASP A 327 -17.41 9.49 23.30
N ALA A 328 -17.91 10.15 22.25
CA ALA A 328 -18.97 9.60 21.41
C ALA A 328 -18.52 8.36 20.62
N LEU A 329 -17.32 8.37 20.03
CA LEU A 329 -16.80 7.21 19.30
C LEU A 329 -16.48 6.04 20.22
N ASP A 330 -15.98 6.30 21.43
CA ASP A 330 -15.69 5.25 22.41
C ASP A 330 -16.95 4.59 22.98
N ALA A 331 -18.02 5.36 23.21
CA ALA A 331 -19.31 4.84 23.65
C ALA A 331 -19.90 3.82 22.66
N GLU A 332 -19.70 4.06 21.37
CA GLU A 332 -20.14 3.19 20.28
C GLU A 332 -19.13 2.09 19.91
N ARG A 333 -17.98 2.01 20.62
CA ARG A 333 -16.88 1.07 20.33
C ARG A 333 -16.36 1.17 18.89
N ALA A 334 -16.29 2.38 18.33
CA ALA A 334 -15.81 2.61 16.98
C ALA A 334 -14.35 2.17 16.78
N ASP A 335 -14.01 1.69 15.57
CA ASP A 335 -12.63 1.40 15.18
C ASP A 335 -11.72 2.64 15.27
N GLU A 336 -12.26 3.84 15.03
CA GLU A 336 -11.54 5.11 15.15
C GLU A 336 -11.42 5.63 16.60
N ALA A 337 -12.06 5.00 17.59
CA ALA A 337 -12.06 5.47 18.96
C ALA A 337 -10.65 5.59 19.57
N PRO A 338 -9.71 4.63 19.40
CA PRO A 338 -8.36 4.77 19.92
C PRO A 338 -7.60 5.96 19.31
N LEU A 339 -7.81 6.24 18.02
CA LEU A 339 -7.23 7.41 17.35
C LEU A 339 -7.78 8.71 17.94
N ALA A 340 -9.11 8.79 18.09
CA ALA A 340 -9.78 9.96 18.65
C ALA A 340 -9.39 10.22 20.11
N LEU A 341 -9.35 9.19 20.95
CA LEU A 341 -8.92 9.26 22.34
C LEU A 341 -7.44 9.63 22.47
N THR A 342 -6.58 9.09 21.60
CA THR A 342 -5.15 9.46 21.55
C THR A 342 -4.98 10.94 21.21
N LEU A 343 -5.72 11.42 20.21
CA LEU A 343 -5.73 12.84 19.82
C LEU A 343 -6.26 13.73 20.94
N ALA A 344 -7.37 13.35 21.59
CA ALA A 344 -7.92 14.08 22.72
C ALA A 344 -6.89 14.16 23.87
N GLY A 345 -6.21 13.07 24.19
CA GLY A 345 -5.16 13.06 25.21
C GLY A 345 -3.97 13.96 24.86
N ARG A 346 -3.52 13.95 23.59
CA ARG A 346 -2.45 14.85 23.09
C ARG A 346 -2.83 16.34 23.22
N LEU A 347 -4.12 16.67 23.08
CA LEU A 347 -4.64 18.03 23.20
C LEU A 347 -5.04 18.42 24.64
N SER A 348 -5.11 17.46 25.56
CA SER A 348 -5.42 17.64 26.98
C SER A 348 -4.16 17.73 27.85
N ARG A 349 -4.36 18.04 29.13
CA ARG A 349 -3.32 18.11 30.17
C ARG A 349 -3.68 17.21 31.36
N ASP A 350 -2.68 16.87 32.16
CA ASP A 350 -2.82 16.22 33.47
C ASP A 350 -3.72 14.97 33.45
N GLY A 351 -4.64 14.84 34.42
CA GLY A 351 -5.49 13.66 34.57
C GLY A 351 -6.39 13.35 33.37
N GLU A 352 -6.85 14.36 32.64
CA GLU A 352 -7.69 14.14 31.44
C GLU A 352 -6.92 13.49 30.29
N ARG A 353 -5.64 13.85 30.13
CA ARG A 353 -4.74 13.21 29.15
C ARG A 353 -4.60 11.74 29.47
N GLN A 354 -4.32 11.46 30.73
CA GLN A 354 -4.09 10.11 31.23
C GLN A 354 -5.31 9.22 31.05
N GLU A 355 -6.49 9.72 31.45
CA GLU A 355 -7.76 9.02 31.29
C GLU A 355 -8.05 8.68 29.82
N ALA A 356 -7.84 9.62 28.90
CA ALA A 356 -8.07 9.40 27.48
C ALA A 356 -7.14 8.32 26.92
N TRP A 357 -5.85 8.33 27.28
CA TRP A 357 -4.90 7.32 26.82
C TRP A 357 -5.12 5.94 27.44
N ASP A 358 -5.53 5.84 28.71
CA ASP A 358 -5.90 4.57 29.33
C ASP A 358 -7.14 3.95 28.66
N ARG A 359 -8.13 4.78 28.31
CA ARG A 359 -9.31 4.35 27.52
C ARG A 359 -8.92 3.90 26.12
N ALA A 360 -8.06 4.64 25.42
CA ALA A 360 -7.54 4.23 24.11
C ALA A 360 -6.80 2.89 24.19
N ALA A 361 -5.98 2.70 25.22
CA ALA A 361 -5.23 1.47 25.46
C ALA A 361 -6.14 0.27 25.78
N SER A 362 -7.43 0.46 26.12
CA SER A 362 -8.38 -0.64 26.34
C SER A 362 -8.64 -1.46 25.07
N TYR A 363 -8.42 -0.89 23.88
CA TYR A 363 -8.58 -1.53 22.57
C TYR A 363 -7.41 -2.44 22.16
N ARG A 364 -6.41 -2.64 23.02
CA ARG A 364 -5.23 -3.50 22.74
C ARG A 364 -5.54 -4.97 22.43
N ARG A 365 -6.78 -5.43 22.69
CA ARG A 365 -7.29 -6.78 22.38
C ARG A 365 -8.27 -6.81 21.21
N HIS A 366 -8.41 -5.70 20.47
CA HIS A 366 -9.33 -5.62 19.34
C HIS A 366 -8.97 -6.62 18.24
N PRO A 367 -9.92 -7.22 17.50
CA PRO A 367 -9.61 -8.16 16.41
C PRO A 367 -8.82 -7.52 15.25
N ASN A 368 -9.05 -6.24 14.97
CA ASN A 368 -8.33 -5.51 13.92
C ASN A 368 -6.93 -5.07 14.40
N ALA A 369 -5.89 -5.50 13.68
CA ALA A 369 -4.49 -5.25 13.99
C ALA A 369 -4.09 -3.75 13.99
N LEU A 370 -4.65 -2.94 13.07
CA LEU A 370 -4.37 -1.50 13.02
C LEU A 370 -4.98 -0.78 14.23
N VAL A 371 -6.17 -1.20 14.67
CA VAL A 371 -6.81 -0.67 15.89
C VAL A 371 -5.99 -1.04 17.13
N ARG A 372 -5.48 -2.28 17.21
CA ARG A 372 -4.56 -2.68 18.30
C ARG A 372 -3.28 -1.84 18.30
N ALA A 373 -2.68 -1.59 17.13
CA ALA A 373 -1.47 -0.79 17.01
C ALA A 373 -1.68 0.64 17.54
N GLY A 374 -2.80 1.29 17.18
CA GLY A 374 -3.18 2.60 17.71
C GLY A 374 -3.40 2.59 19.23
N ALA A 375 -4.01 1.54 19.78
CA ALA A 375 -4.18 1.37 21.22
C ALA A 375 -2.84 1.21 21.95
N TRP A 376 -1.89 0.46 21.37
CA TRP A 376 -0.54 0.32 21.91
C TRP A 376 0.28 1.61 21.80
N GLN A 377 0.05 2.42 20.77
CA GLN A 377 0.63 3.76 20.68
C GLN A 377 0.15 4.67 21.82
N ALA A 378 -1.16 4.67 22.12
CA ALA A 378 -1.68 5.40 23.27
C ALA A 378 -1.02 4.94 24.58
N ARG A 379 -0.84 3.62 24.75
CA ARG A 379 -0.14 3.07 25.91
C ARG A 379 1.33 3.48 25.96
N ALA A 380 2.01 3.55 24.83
CA ALA A 380 3.40 4.01 24.78
C ALA A 380 3.51 5.48 25.20
N LEU A 381 2.59 6.34 24.76
CA LEU A 381 2.53 7.76 25.16
C LEU A 381 2.27 7.91 26.67
N ASP A 382 1.32 7.15 27.22
CA ASP A 382 1.07 7.08 28.67
C ASP A 382 2.33 6.71 29.46
N ARG A 383 3.06 5.68 29.02
CA ARG A 383 4.30 5.26 29.69
C ARG A 383 5.42 6.28 29.55
N GLU A 384 5.48 6.99 28.44
CA GLU A 384 6.44 8.08 28.23
C GLU A 384 6.20 9.23 29.22
N GLU A 385 4.94 9.65 29.39
CA GLU A 385 4.56 10.71 30.33
C GLU A 385 4.92 10.36 31.78
N ARG A 386 4.78 9.08 32.16
CA ARG A 386 5.15 8.58 33.49
C ARG A 386 6.65 8.33 33.67
N GLY A 387 7.47 8.55 32.64
CA GLY A 387 8.90 8.23 32.65
C GLY A 387 9.22 6.73 32.68
N ASP A 388 8.26 5.85 32.41
CA ASP A 388 8.45 4.39 32.39
C ASP A 388 9.01 3.93 31.04
N ARG A 389 10.32 4.12 30.86
CA ARG A 389 11.06 3.69 29.65
C ARG A 389 10.78 2.22 29.29
N GLY A 390 10.79 1.32 30.27
CA GLY A 390 10.56 -0.10 30.03
C GLY A 390 9.13 -0.36 29.52
N GLY A 391 8.16 0.37 30.06
CA GLY A 391 6.77 0.38 29.62
C GLY A 391 6.60 0.88 28.19
N VAL A 392 7.29 1.97 27.81
CA VAL A 392 7.27 2.49 26.43
C VAL A 392 7.75 1.43 25.46
N LEU A 393 8.91 0.84 25.72
CA LEU A 393 9.51 -0.16 24.83
C LEU A 393 8.64 -1.43 24.73
N ARG A 394 8.04 -1.90 25.83
CA ARG A 394 7.10 -3.04 25.79
C ARG A 394 5.82 -2.72 25.00
N ALA A 395 5.25 -1.53 25.18
CA ALA A 395 4.07 -1.11 24.45
C ALA A 395 4.36 -0.95 22.95
N ALA A 396 5.49 -0.33 22.60
CA ALA A 396 5.92 -0.22 21.22
C ALA A 396 6.17 -1.59 20.57
N ALA A 397 6.75 -2.54 21.32
CA ALA A 397 7.00 -3.88 20.81
C ALA A 397 5.67 -4.57 20.45
N ALA A 398 4.70 -4.55 21.36
CA ALA A 398 3.38 -5.15 21.16
C ALA A 398 2.58 -4.46 20.03
N GLY A 399 2.71 -3.14 19.88
CA GLY A 399 2.12 -2.40 18.76
C GLY A 399 2.71 -2.79 17.41
N LEU A 400 4.04 -2.92 17.33
CA LEU A 400 4.72 -3.38 16.13
C LEU A 400 4.40 -4.86 15.82
N ASP A 401 4.25 -5.73 16.82
CA ASP A 401 3.84 -7.12 16.62
C ASP A 401 2.44 -7.21 15.96
N ALA A 402 1.53 -6.31 16.32
CA ALA A 402 0.22 -6.21 15.67
C ALA A 402 0.36 -5.74 14.21
N LEU A 403 1.24 -4.77 13.92
CA LEU A 403 1.48 -4.33 12.55
C LEU A 403 2.14 -5.41 11.68
N ASP A 404 3.04 -6.20 12.26
CA ASP A 404 3.65 -7.34 11.57
C ASP A 404 2.59 -8.40 11.22
N GLU A 405 1.55 -8.58 12.05
CA GLU A 405 0.39 -9.42 11.71
C GLU A 405 -0.36 -8.94 10.48
N HIS A 406 -0.62 -7.64 10.40
CA HIS A 406 -1.26 -7.04 9.23
C HIS A 406 -0.42 -7.23 7.95
N ARG A 407 0.91 -7.11 8.07
CA ARG A 407 1.84 -7.19 6.93
C ARG A 407 2.06 -8.62 6.43
N ARG A 408 2.00 -9.63 7.29
CA ARG A 408 2.25 -11.04 6.94
C ARG A 408 1.33 -11.58 5.85
N LEU A 409 0.13 -11.01 5.71
CA LEU A 409 -0.85 -11.44 4.71
C LEU A 409 -0.65 -10.77 3.34
N ILE A 410 0.20 -9.74 3.27
CA ILE A 410 0.44 -8.97 2.05
C ILE A 410 1.57 -9.64 1.26
N GLY A 411 1.27 -10.12 0.05
CA GLY A 411 2.27 -10.77 -0.82
C GLY A 411 3.09 -9.80 -1.68
N SER A 412 2.56 -8.59 -1.92
CA SER A 412 3.27 -7.54 -2.67
C SER A 412 4.38 -6.90 -1.83
N SER A 413 5.61 -6.86 -2.37
CA SER A 413 6.76 -6.20 -1.76
C SER A 413 6.51 -4.70 -1.53
N GLU A 414 5.94 -4.01 -2.52
CA GLU A 414 5.56 -2.60 -2.45
C GLU A 414 4.56 -2.35 -1.33
N LEU A 415 3.45 -3.09 -1.30
CA LEU A 415 2.43 -2.89 -0.26
C LEU A 415 2.96 -3.21 1.15
N ARG A 416 3.79 -4.26 1.30
CA ARG A 416 4.43 -4.57 2.60
C ARG A 416 5.35 -3.45 3.06
N ALA A 417 6.08 -2.83 2.14
CA ALA A 417 6.97 -1.72 2.42
C ALA A 417 6.16 -0.46 2.81
N LEU A 418 5.09 -0.14 2.08
CA LEU A 418 4.24 1.01 2.34
C LEU A 418 3.43 0.89 3.64
N ALA A 419 2.96 -0.32 3.98
CA ALA A 419 2.23 -0.60 5.21
C ALA A 419 3.04 -0.30 6.49
N THR A 420 4.37 -0.20 6.42
CA THR A 420 5.21 0.22 7.56
C THR A 420 4.91 1.64 8.03
N THR A 421 4.30 2.48 7.19
CA THR A 421 3.86 3.85 7.55
C THR A 421 3.00 3.87 8.82
N HIS A 422 2.17 2.85 9.02
CA HIS A 422 1.30 2.72 10.20
C HIS A 422 2.10 2.58 11.52
N GLY A 423 3.36 2.13 11.44
CA GLY A 423 4.24 1.96 12.60
C GLY A 423 5.14 3.14 12.91
N ARG A 424 5.15 4.19 12.09
CA ARG A 424 6.12 5.30 12.18
C ARG A 424 6.19 5.91 13.58
N GLU A 425 5.05 6.24 14.18
CA GLU A 425 4.99 6.87 15.51
C GLU A 425 5.52 5.94 16.63
N LEU A 426 5.21 4.64 16.56
CA LEU A 426 5.72 3.64 17.50
C LEU A 426 7.22 3.47 17.37
N THR A 427 7.74 3.42 16.13
CA THR A 427 9.17 3.36 15.85
C THR A 427 9.89 4.58 16.39
N THR A 428 9.38 5.79 16.14
CA THR A 428 9.97 7.04 16.65
C THR A 428 10.06 7.03 18.18
N LEU A 429 8.97 6.69 18.88
CA LEU A 429 8.97 6.57 20.34
C LEU A 429 9.99 5.54 20.83
N ALA A 430 10.02 4.36 20.21
CA ALA A 430 10.93 3.30 20.61
C ALA A 430 12.41 3.69 20.43
N LEU A 431 12.78 4.27 19.27
CA LEU A 431 14.15 4.70 18.99
C LEU A 431 14.62 5.80 19.94
N ARG A 432 13.77 6.80 20.24
CA ARG A 432 14.06 7.86 21.23
C ARG A 432 14.43 7.28 22.60
N HIS A 433 13.64 6.33 23.09
CA HIS A 433 13.87 5.70 24.39
C HIS A 433 14.98 4.64 24.37
N ALA A 434 15.21 4.01 23.23
CA ALA A 434 16.30 3.06 23.04
C ALA A 434 17.66 3.75 22.97
N ALA A 435 17.72 4.99 22.46
CA ALA A 435 18.97 5.73 22.23
C ALA A 435 19.87 5.85 23.46
N ARG A 436 19.32 5.79 24.69
CA ARG A 436 20.07 5.85 25.95
C ARG A 436 21.08 4.72 26.14
N ASP A 437 20.88 3.57 25.51
CA ASP A 437 21.78 2.41 25.59
C ASP A 437 22.14 1.93 24.18
N PRO A 438 23.45 1.85 23.82
CA PRO A 438 23.86 1.48 22.46
C PRO A 438 23.33 0.12 21.99
N ARG A 439 23.30 -0.89 22.87
CA ARG A 439 22.78 -2.24 22.54
C ARG A 439 21.28 -2.22 22.31
N SER A 440 20.54 -1.49 23.15
CA SER A 440 19.10 -1.28 22.97
C SER A 440 18.80 -0.53 21.67
N LEU A 441 19.56 0.51 21.34
CA LEU A 441 19.36 1.26 20.09
C LEU A 441 19.60 0.38 18.86
N LEU A 442 20.65 -0.44 18.87
CA LEU A 442 20.91 -1.43 17.82
C LEU A 442 19.71 -2.37 17.64
N ARG A 443 19.24 -2.98 18.74
CA ARG A 443 18.07 -3.88 18.73
C ARG A 443 16.82 -3.23 18.14
N TRP A 444 16.55 -1.99 18.53
CA TRP A 444 15.32 -1.29 18.13
C TRP A 444 15.38 -0.74 16.70
N SER A 445 16.56 -0.33 16.25
CA SER A 445 16.79 0.01 14.84
C SER A 445 16.58 -1.23 13.96
N GLU A 446 17.19 -2.37 14.30
CA GLU A 446 17.05 -3.61 13.54
C GLU A 446 15.63 -4.20 13.57
N ARG A 447 14.86 -3.96 14.63
CA ARG A 447 13.44 -4.37 14.68
C ARG A 447 12.56 -3.63 13.66
N THR A 448 12.94 -2.42 13.29
CA THR A 448 12.07 -1.50 12.53
C THR A 448 12.59 -1.20 11.13
N ARG A 449 13.81 -1.63 10.81
CA ARG A 449 14.51 -1.41 9.54
C ARG A 449 14.41 -2.62 8.62
N ALA A 450 14.31 -2.36 7.32
CA ALA A 450 14.39 -3.37 6.25
C ALA A 450 13.46 -4.57 6.49
N THR A 451 12.33 -4.31 7.15
CA THR A 451 11.40 -5.35 7.57
C THR A 451 10.62 -5.90 6.38
N ALA A 452 10.47 -5.12 5.30
CA ALA A 452 9.87 -5.62 4.06
C ALA A 452 10.81 -6.56 3.29
N LEU A 453 12.13 -6.44 3.47
CA LEU A 453 13.15 -7.32 2.86
C LEU A 453 13.33 -8.63 3.61
N ALA A 454 12.73 -8.76 4.80
CA ALA A 454 12.81 -9.96 5.63
C ALA A 454 12.01 -11.15 5.08
N GLN A 455 11.15 -10.90 4.09
CA GLN A 455 10.33 -11.90 3.45
C GLN A 455 10.44 -11.77 1.93
N PRO A 456 10.59 -12.87 1.20
CA PRO A 456 10.51 -12.84 -0.26
C PRO A 456 9.10 -12.37 -0.68
N PRO A 457 8.96 -11.75 -1.87
CA PRO A 457 7.65 -11.48 -2.44
C PRO A 457 6.89 -12.80 -2.62
N ALA A 458 5.58 -12.77 -2.47
CA ALA A 458 4.78 -13.94 -2.84
C ALA A 458 4.91 -14.15 -4.35
N THR A 459 5.47 -15.29 -4.73
CA THR A 459 5.46 -15.74 -6.12
C THR A 459 4.05 -16.28 -6.40
N SER A 460 3.47 -15.93 -7.54
CA SER A 460 2.27 -16.65 -7.99
C SER A 460 2.64 -18.10 -8.27
N ASP A 461 1.76 -19.04 -7.94
CA ASP A 461 1.77 -20.38 -8.54
C ASP A 461 1.47 -20.22 -10.05
N ALA A 462 2.50 -19.86 -10.81
CA ALA A 462 2.65 -20.04 -12.26
C ALA A 462 3.91 -19.26 -12.69
N GLY A 463 4.83 -19.95 -13.37
CA GLY A 463 5.97 -19.33 -14.04
C GLY A 463 5.60 -18.38 -15.21
N SER A 464 4.32 -18.05 -15.41
CA SER A 464 3.85 -17.21 -16.52
C SER A 464 3.95 -15.72 -16.22
N THR A 465 4.50 -14.96 -17.16
CA THR A 465 4.46 -13.49 -17.19
C THR A 465 3.00 -13.05 -17.22
N SER A 466 2.59 -12.11 -16.36
CA SER A 466 1.27 -11.48 -16.51
C SER A 466 1.20 -10.82 -17.89
N GLU A 467 0.06 -10.93 -18.60
CA GLU A 467 -0.14 -10.31 -19.91
C GLU A 467 0.24 -8.82 -19.92
N ALA A 468 -0.08 -8.10 -18.83
CA ALA A 468 0.27 -6.70 -18.66
C ALA A 468 1.80 -6.47 -18.60
N LEU A 469 2.55 -7.37 -17.97
CA LEU A 469 4.01 -7.28 -17.87
C LEU A 469 4.69 -7.61 -19.21
N ALA A 470 4.18 -8.62 -19.93
CA ALA A 470 4.64 -8.94 -21.29
C ALA A 470 4.37 -7.78 -22.26
N ALA A 471 3.17 -7.19 -22.20
CA ALA A 471 2.82 -6.01 -23.00
C ALA A 471 3.67 -4.78 -22.62
N LEU A 472 3.98 -4.59 -21.33
CA LEU A 472 4.88 -3.52 -20.88
C LEU A 472 6.29 -3.68 -21.44
N ARG A 473 6.78 -4.92 -21.50
CA ARG A 473 8.08 -5.25 -22.09
C ARG A 473 8.15 -4.92 -23.58
N ASP A 474 7.14 -5.37 -24.35
CA ASP A 474 7.04 -5.02 -25.78
C ASP A 474 6.92 -3.51 -26.01
N ASN A 475 6.11 -2.82 -25.20
CA ASN A 475 5.99 -1.37 -25.25
C ASN A 475 7.35 -0.69 -24.99
N GLY A 476 8.13 -1.17 -24.00
CA GLY A 476 9.47 -0.67 -23.70
C GLY A 476 10.45 -0.87 -24.86
N ARG A 477 10.42 -2.03 -25.53
CA ARG A 477 11.21 -2.31 -26.73
C ARG A 477 10.88 -1.34 -27.87
N ARG A 478 9.59 -1.15 -28.16
CA ARG A 478 9.11 -0.21 -29.20
C ARG A 478 9.44 1.24 -28.86
N LEU A 479 9.43 1.60 -27.57
CA LEU A 479 9.82 2.93 -27.11
C LEU A 479 11.31 3.20 -27.35
N ALA A 480 12.17 2.20 -27.11
CA ALA A 480 13.60 2.31 -27.41
C ALA A 480 13.86 2.44 -28.92
N GLU A 481 13.17 1.63 -29.74
CA GLU A 481 13.22 1.69 -31.20
C GLU A 481 12.79 3.05 -31.75
N ALA A 482 11.61 3.55 -31.33
CA ALA A 482 11.10 4.86 -31.73
C ALA A 482 12.04 6.01 -31.36
N ARG A 483 12.70 5.94 -30.18
CA ARG A 483 13.70 6.94 -29.77
C ARG A 483 14.94 6.93 -30.67
N ARG A 484 15.41 5.74 -31.08
CA ARG A 484 16.55 5.62 -32.01
C ARG A 484 16.22 6.18 -33.40
N GLU A 485 14.99 5.98 -33.85
CA GLU A 485 14.50 6.47 -35.15
C GLU A 485 14.08 7.94 -35.12
N GLY A 486 14.08 8.60 -33.96
CA GLY A 486 13.59 9.97 -33.80
C GLY A 486 12.08 10.12 -34.01
N ALA A 487 11.31 9.03 -33.89
CA ALA A 487 9.87 9.01 -34.03
C ALA A 487 9.17 9.55 -32.76
N SER A 488 7.89 9.92 -32.91
CA SER A 488 7.07 10.36 -31.76
C SER A 488 6.86 9.22 -30.76
N VAL A 489 7.01 9.54 -29.47
CA VAL A 489 6.90 8.57 -28.36
C VAL A 489 5.66 8.77 -27.50
N ASP A 490 4.85 9.79 -27.77
CA ASP A 490 3.78 10.22 -26.86
C ASP A 490 2.71 9.14 -26.63
N ASP A 491 2.30 8.44 -27.69
CA ASP A 491 1.35 7.32 -27.60
C ASP A 491 1.93 6.14 -26.83
N LEU A 492 3.20 5.82 -27.07
CA LEU A 492 3.90 4.75 -26.38
C LEU A 492 4.08 5.07 -24.89
N GLU A 493 4.36 6.33 -24.53
CA GLU A 493 4.44 6.80 -23.15
C GLU A 493 3.09 6.77 -22.43
N ARG A 494 1.99 7.14 -23.10
CA ARG A 494 0.64 6.99 -22.57
C ARG A 494 0.31 5.53 -22.29
N GLU A 495 0.64 4.65 -23.24
CA GLU A 495 0.42 3.22 -23.13
C GLU A 495 1.28 2.60 -22.02
N ARG A 496 2.55 2.99 -21.92
CA ARG A 496 3.45 2.60 -20.83
C ARG A 496 2.84 2.89 -19.47
N ARG A 497 2.35 4.12 -19.24
CA ARG A 497 1.69 4.50 -17.98
C ARG A 497 0.43 3.66 -17.70
N ARG A 498 -0.31 3.26 -18.74
CA ARG A 498 -1.49 2.38 -18.60
C ARG A 498 -1.07 0.97 -18.16
N LEU A 499 -0.06 0.41 -18.83
CA LEU A 499 0.47 -0.92 -18.56
C LEU A 499 1.14 -1.00 -17.19
N GLU A 500 1.92 0.02 -16.79
CA GLU A 500 2.51 0.13 -15.45
C GLU A 500 1.43 0.10 -14.35
N ARG A 501 0.31 0.81 -14.54
CA ARG A 501 -0.81 0.74 -13.60
C ARG A 501 -1.42 -0.66 -13.53
N ALA A 502 -1.56 -1.34 -14.67
CA ALA A 502 -2.11 -2.69 -14.72
C ALA A 502 -1.18 -3.71 -14.02
N VAL A 503 0.13 -3.60 -14.22
CA VAL A 503 1.14 -4.44 -13.54
C VAL A 503 1.13 -4.22 -12.03
N ARG A 504 1.12 -2.97 -11.56
CA ARG A 504 1.03 -2.66 -10.12
C ARG A 504 -0.26 -3.22 -9.52
N ALA A 505 -1.40 -2.96 -10.16
CA ALA A 505 -2.68 -3.48 -9.71
C ALA A 505 -2.68 -5.01 -9.59
N ALA A 506 -2.11 -5.74 -10.57
CA ALA A 506 -1.99 -7.19 -10.50
C ALA A 506 -1.05 -7.65 -9.37
N SER A 507 0.07 -6.96 -9.14
CA SER A 507 1.00 -7.26 -8.04
C SER A 507 0.33 -7.11 -6.67
N HIS A 508 -0.54 -6.10 -6.50
CA HIS A 508 -1.27 -5.83 -5.26
C HIS A 508 -2.21 -6.96 -4.84
N LEU A 509 -2.63 -7.82 -5.78
CA LEU A 509 -3.53 -8.94 -5.50
C LEU A 509 -2.82 -10.18 -4.96
N ARG A 510 -1.49 -10.16 -4.85
CA ARG A 510 -0.71 -11.29 -4.33
C ARG A 510 -0.88 -11.42 -2.82
N ALA A 511 -1.26 -12.60 -2.36
CA ALA A 511 -1.29 -12.96 -0.94
C ALA A 511 -0.05 -13.78 -0.58
N ALA A 512 0.40 -13.69 0.68
CA ALA A 512 1.52 -14.50 1.18
C ALA A 512 1.04 -15.58 2.16
N ALA A 513 1.73 -16.73 2.17
CA ALA A 513 1.65 -17.67 3.29
C ALA A 513 2.37 -17.01 4.48
N GLY A 514 1.62 -16.64 5.51
CA GLY A 514 2.06 -15.77 6.60
C GLY A 514 3.12 -16.37 7.54
N GLU A 515 4.33 -16.63 7.05
CA GLU A 515 5.45 -17.10 7.86
C GLU A 515 5.91 -16.01 8.84
N ARG A 516 6.18 -16.43 10.08
CA ARG A 516 6.73 -15.53 11.12
C ARG A 516 8.22 -15.35 10.88
N HIS A 517 8.65 -14.12 10.63
CA HIS A 517 10.08 -13.80 10.63
C HIS A 517 10.59 -13.68 12.08
N ARG A 518 11.76 -14.27 12.35
CA ARG A 518 12.44 -14.16 13.65
C ARG A 518 13.11 -12.79 13.74
N SER A 519 12.89 -12.06 14.84
CA SER A 519 13.65 -10.83 15.10
C SER A 519 15.13 -11.15 15.27
N VAL A 520 16.02 -10.29 14.76
CA VAL A 520 17.46 -10.42 14.93
C VAL A 520 17.84 -10.35 16.40
N ASP A 521 18.71 -11.28 16.82
CA ASP A 521 19.36 -11.21 18.11
C ASP A 521 20.63 -10.36 18.02
N VAL A 522 20.78 -9.40 18.93
CA VAL A 522 21.97 -8.55 19.00
C VAL A 522 23.22 -9.38 19.29
N ASP A 523 23.10 -10.47 20.06
CA ASP A 523 24.27 -11.32 20.35
C ASP A 523 24.76 -12.07 19.11
N GLU A 524 23.86 -12.47 18.21
CA GLU A 524 24.22 -13.04 16.90
C GLU A 524 24.93 -12.00 16.02
N VAL A 525 24.44 -10.76 15.99
CA VAL A 525 25.08 -9.65 15.27
C VAL A 525 26.49 -9.39 15.78
N LEU A 526 26.67 -9.44 17.11
CA LEU A 526 27.96 -9.18 17.73
C LEU A 526 28.96 -10.30 17.50
N ALA A 527 28.53 -11.55 17.60
CA ALA A 527 29.36 -12.70 17.25
C ALA A 527 29.79 -12.65 15.77
N ALA A 528 28.89 -12.21 14.89
CA ALA A 528 29.22 -12.02 13.48
C ALA A 528 30.25 -10.89 13.25
N ALA A 529 30.27 -9.86 14.10
CA ALA A 529 31.14 -8.70 14.00
C ALA A 529 32.47 -8.84 14.79
N ASP A 530 32.91 -10.07 15.09
CA ASP A 530 34.20 -10.27 15.78
C ASP A 530 35.40 -10.05 14.82
N ASP A 531 35.30 -10.55 13.58
CA ASP A 531 36.33 -10.42 12.53
C ASP A 531 36.11 -9.21 11.60
N THR A 532 34.96 -8.54 11.72
CA THR A 532 34.59 -7.34 10.95
C THR A 532 34.13 -6.23 11.89
N CYS A 533 33.82 -5.05 11.38
CA CYS A 533 33.24 -3.95 12.15
C CYS A 533 31.89 -3.57 11.57
N LEU A 534 30.80 -3.78 12.32
CA LEU A 534 29.49 -3.28 11.92
C LEU A 534 29.35 -1.81 12.34
N VAL A 535 29.02 -0.95 11.39
CA VAL A 535 28.73 0.47 11.60
C VAL A 535 27.29 0.72 11.18
N GLU A 536 26.42 1.04 12.13
CA GLU A 536 25.00 1.28 11.87
C GLU A 536 24.63 2.73 12.15
N LEU A 537 23.90 3.34 11.20
CA LEU A 537 23.47 4.72 11.30
C LEU A 537 21.96 4.78 11.58
N VAL A 538 21.59 5.48 12.64
CA VAL A 538 20.21 5.55 13.13
C VAL A 538 19.80 7.01 13.28
N ASP A 539 18.69 7.39 12.64
CA ASP A 539 18.06 8.70 12.85
C ASP A 539 17.15 8.62 14.09
N VAL A 540 17.45 9.46 15.09
CA VAL A 540 16.62 9.60 16.29
C VAL A 540 16.24 11.08 16.40
N ASP A 541 14.96 11.37 16.18
CA ASP A 541 14.39 12.74 16.25
C ASP A 541 15.18 13.78 15.41
N GLY A 542 15.69 13.39 14.23
CA GLY A 542 16.41 14.27 13.31
C GLY A 542 17.91 14.38 13.59
N VAL A 543 18.44 13.59 14.53
CA VAL A 543 19.86 13.51 14.87
C VAL A 543 20.42 12.15 14.45
N LEU A 544 21.54 12.17 13.73
CA LEU A 544 22.21 10.97 13.24
C LEU A 544 23.12 10.38 14.32
N HIS A 545 22.76 9.19 14.79
CA HIS A 545 23.56 8.37 15.69
C HIS A 545 24.35 7.33 14.91
N VAL A 546 25.60 7.09 15.31
CA VAL A 546 26.47 6.07 14.73
C VAL A 546 26.80 5.03 15.80
N LEU A 547 26.41 3.79 15.54
CA LEU A 547 26.71 2.62 16.36
C LEU A 547 27.87 1.87 15.72
N VAL A 548 28.90 1.58 16.51
CA VAL A 548 30.06 0.79 16.08
C VAL A 548 30.09 -0.47 16.93
N ALA A 549 29.86 -1.60 16.28
CA ALA A 549 29.83 -2.93 16.88
C ALA A 549 31.05 -3.74 16.42
N HIS A 550 31.90 -4.13 17.37
CA HIS A 550 33.11 -4.91 17.13
C HIS A 550 33.57 -5.62 18.40
N ARG A 551 34.00 -6.89 18.31
CA ARG A 551 34.50 -7.71 19.43
C ARG A 551 33.56 -7.73 20.62
N GLY A 552 32.30 -8.09 20.38
CA GLY A 552 31.26 -8.17 21.42
C GLY A 552 30.79 -6.84 22.04
N ARG A 553 31.28 -5.68 21.58
CA ARG A 553 30.96 -4.37 22.16
C ARG A 553 30.26 -3.46 21.15
N VAL A 554 29.23 -2.73 21.62
CA VAL A 554 28.56 -1.66 20.86
C VAL A 554 28.91 -0.31 21.48
N ARG A 555 29.49 0.59 20.69
CA ARG A 555 29.78 1.97 21.07
C ARG A 555 28.93 2.93 20.26
N ARG A 556 28.48 4.03 20.86
CA ARG A 556 27.66 5.06 20.22
C ARG A 556 28.42 6.39 20.13
N ARG A 557 28.29 7.07 18.99
CA ARG A 557 28.61 8.49 18.78
C ARG A 557 27.44 9.19 18.10
N VAL A 558 27.45 10.52 18.14
CA VAL A 558 26.50 11.37 17.43
C VAL A 558 27.27 12.07 16.33
N ALA A 559 26.81 11.95 15.09
CA ALA A 559 27.46 12.61 13.94
C ALA A 559 26.97 14.05 13.79
N GLY A 560 25.65 14.27 13.84
CA GLY A 560 25.06 15.61 13.74
C GLY A 560 23.60 15.61 13.27
N PRO A 561 23.04 16.79 12.96
CA PRO A 561 21.67 16.92 12.46
C PRO A 561 21.51 16.35 11.05
N VAL A 562 20.46 15.55 10.83
CA VAL A 562 20.13 14.95 9.52
C VAL A 562 19.75 16.02 8.48
N ALA A 563 19.25 17.17 8.94
CA ALA A 563 18.83 18.28 8.08
C ALA A 563 19.97 18.91 7.24
N GLU A 564 21.22 18.70 7.63
CA GLU A 564 22.40 19.25 6.93
C GLU A 564 22.86 18.35 5.77
N LEU A 565 22.51 17.06 5.80
CA LEU A 565 22.96 16.06 4.82
C LEU A 565 22.57 16.38 3.37
N PRO A 566 21.36 16.86 3.05
CA PRO A 566 20.97 17.16 1.67
C PRO A 566 21.91 18.13 0.96
N ALA A 567 22.50 19.09 1.68
CA ALA A 567 23.45 20.06 1.13
C ALA A 567 24.79 19.44 0.68
N LEU A 568 25.09 18.22 1.14
CA LEU A 568 26.31 17.47 0.80
C LEU A 568 26.06 16.36 -0.23
N LEU A 569 24.89 15.69 -0.16
CA LEU A 569 24.55 14.57 -1.04
C LEU A 569 24.40 15.00 -2.51
N GLY A 570 23.76 16.15 -2.78
CA GLY A 570 23.61 16.69 -4.14
C GLY A 570 24.97 16.94 -4.82
N PRO A 571 25.89 17.70 -4.20
CA PRO A 571 27.25 17.87 -4.71
C PRO A 571 28.03 16.57 -4.91
N ALA A 572 27.81 15.55 -4.08
CA ALA A 572 28.47 14.25 -4.21
C ALA A 572 28.03 13.53 -5.50
N GLY A 573 26.72 13.50 -5.78
CA GLY A 573 26.20 12.97 -7.04
C GLY A 573 26.74 13.73 -8.25
N MET A 574 26.76 15.07 -8.18
CA MET A 574 27.34 15.91 -9.24
C MET A 574 28.84 15.69 -9.47
N LEU A 575 29.58 15.28 -8.43
CA LEU A 575 30.99 14.94 -8.55
C LEU A 575 31.17 13.66 -9.38
N LEU A 576 30.43 12.59 -9.06
CA LEU A 576 30.45 11.33 -9.79
C LEU A 576 30.05 11.53 -11.25
N HIS A 577 28.98 12.30 -11.47
CA HIS A 577 28.49 12.64 -12.80
C HIS A 577 29.51 13.37 -13.67
N ARG A 578 30.29 14.29 -13.09
CA ARG A 578 31.38 14.97 -13.81
C ARG A 578 32.51 14.00 -14.13
N ALA A 579 32.89 13.15 -13.19
CA ALA A 579 33.97 12.18 -13.39
C ALA A 579 33.62 11.15 -14.47
N ALA A 580 32.37 10.65 -14.51
CA ALA A 580 31.88 9.75 -15.55
C ALA A 580 31.99 10.34 -16.98
N ARG A 581 31.98 11.67 -17.10
CA ARG A 581 32.11 12.41 -18.37
C ARG A 581 33.54 12.90 -18.66
N GLY A 582 34.54 12.38 -17.96
CA GLY A 582 35.93 12.75 -18.21
C GLY A 582 36.33 14.13 -17.67
N ARG A 583 35.50 14.77 -16.84
CA ARG A 583 35.82 16.08 -16.25
C ARG A 583 36.57 15.90 -14.93
N PRO A 584 37.71 16.58 -14.73
CA PRO A 584 38.45 16.51 -13.46
C PRO A 584 37.57 16.94 -12.28
N ALA A 585 37.62 16.17 -11.20
CA ALA A 585 37.00 16.52 -9.93
C ALA A 585 37.89 16.09 -8.76
N ASP A 586 38.09 16.97 -7.79
CA ASP A 586 38.78 16.65 -6.54
C ASP A 586 37.74 16.21 -5.48
N PRO A 587 37.67 14.92 -5.13
CA PRO A 587 36.75 14.42 -4.11
C PRO A 587 37.20 14.72 -2.68
N ALA A 588 38.46 15.11 -2.44
CA ALA A 588 39.04 15.07 -1.10
C ALA A 588 38.36 16.02 -0.11
N ALA A 589 38.08 17.26 -0.53
CA ALA A 589 37.43 18.25 0.34
C ALA A 589 35.98 17.89 0.65
N LEU A 590 35.22 17.42 -0.35
CA LEU A 590 33.84 16.98 -0.17
C LEU A 590 33.76 15.69 0.67
N GLY A 591 34.68 14.75 0.42
CA GLY A 591 34.79 13.49 1.16
C GLY A 591 35.02 13.71 2.66
N ARG A 592 35.89 14.65 3.04
CA ARG A 592 36.08 15.03 4.46
C ARG A 592 34.82 15.61 5.10
N ARG A 593 34.11 16.51 4.40
CA ARG A 593 32.86 17.09 4.89
C ARG A 593 31.74 16.05 5.01
N LEU A 594 31.66 15.11 4.06
CA LEU A 594 30.73 13.98 4.13
C LEU A 594 31.06 13.07 5.31
N GLU A 595 32.34 12.74 5.53
CA GLU A 595 32.77 11.93 6.67
C GLU A 595 32.42 12.59 8.01
N GLU A 596 32.70 13.88 8.16
CA GLU A 596 32.35 14.64 9.37
C GLU A 596 30.83 14.65 9.61
N ALA A 597 30.03 14.89 8.58
CA ALA A 597 28.57 14.95 8.70
C ALA A 597 27.92 13.58 8.95
N VAL A 598 28.48 12.50 8.41
CA VAL A 598 27.85 11.17 8.42
C VAL A 598 28.42 10.26 9.53
N LEU A 599 29.72 10.30 9.76
CA LEU A 599 30.40 9.50 10.79
C LEU A 599 30.79 10.35 12.00
N GLY A 600 31.17 11.62 11.80
CA GLY A 600 31.67 12.50 12.85
C GLY A 600 32.79 11.84 13.66
N ASP A 601 32.74 11.99 14.99
CA ASP A 601 33.72 11.38 15.89
C ASP A 601 33.70 9.84 15.93
N ALA A 602 32.70 9.19 15.33
CA ALA A 602 32.65 7.73 15.24
C ALA A 602 33.80 7.15 14.40
N VAL A 603 34.38 7.95 13.50
CA VAL A 603 35.53 7.54 12.68
C VAL A 603 36.70 7.04 13.54
N ARG A 604 36.89 7.63 14.73
CA ARG A 604 37.94 7.27 15.69
C ARG A 604 37.71 5.92 16.39
N LEU A 605 36.50 5.37 16.26
CA LEU A 605 36.14 4.07 16.83
C LEU A 605 36.32 2.92 15.84
N LEU A 606 36.57 3.22 14.56
CA LEU A 606 36.73 2.20 13.54
C LEU A 606 38.05 1.45 13.75
N PRO A 607 38.01 0.10 13.91
CA PRO A 607 39.21 -0.70 14.03
C PRO A 607 39.93 -0.82 12.66
N ASP A 608 41.12 -1.42 12.68
CA ASP A 608 41.80 -1.87 11.46
C ASP A 608 41.24 -3.23 11.03
N ALA A 609 39.99 -3.22 10.55
CA ALA A 609 39.26 -4.39 10.08
C ALA A 609 38.29 -3.99 8.95
N PRO A 610 37.79 -4.95 8.14
CA PRO A 610 36.73 -4.69 7.16
C PRO A 610 35.48 -4.10 7.82
N VAL A 611 34.84 -3.14 7.14
CA VAL A 611 33.65 -2.44 7.66
C VAL A 611 32.40 -2.92 6.94
N VAL A 612 31.39 -3.33 7.71
CA VAL A 612 30.02 -3.55 7.22
C VAL A 612 29.19 -2.37 7.66
N LEU A 613 28.54 -1.68 6.73
CA LEU A 613 27.83 -0.44 6.98
C LEU A 613 26.32 -0.64 6.79
N ALA A 614 25.53 -0.31 7.81
CA ALA A 614 24.08 -0.30 7.76
C ALA A 614 23.55 1.15 7.84
N PRO A 615 23.47 1.89 6.71
CA PRO A 615 23.07 3.29 6.73
C PRO A 615 21.55 3.47 6.80
N THR A 616 21.07 4.66 7.13
CA THR A 616 19.65 5.01 6.97
C THR A 616 19.24 4.92 5.49
N ALA A 617 17.95 4.78 5.22
CA ALA A 617 17.46 4.63 3.85
C ALA A 617 17.86 5.78 2.92
N ARG A 618 17.98 7.00 3.45
CA ARG A 618 18.41 8.20 2.70
C ARG A 618 19.89 8.20 2.32
N LEU A 619 20.71 7.43 3.03
CA LEU A 619 22.16 7.38 2.84
C LEU A 619 22.61 6.11 2.10
N HIS A 620 21.69 5.22 1.71
CA HIS A 620 22.01 4.00 0.97
C HIS A 620 22.71 4.28 -0.38
N GLY A 621 22.26 5.30 -1.11
CA GLY A 621 22.84 5.71 -2.40
C GLY A 621 24.12 6.55 -2.29
N LEU A 622 24.72 6.71 -1.11
CA LEU A 622 25.97 7.45 -0.98
C LEU A 622 27.14 6.64 -1.56
N ALA A 623 28.02 7.30 -2.32
CA ALA A 623 29.30 6.73 -2.71
C ALA A 623 30.25 6.72 -1.49
N TRP A 624 30.10 5.70 -0.64
CA TRP A 624 30.81 5.57 0.64
C TRP A 624 32.34 5.55 0.51
N SER A 625 32.88 5.18 -0.65
CA SER A 625 34.31 5.25 -0.94
C SER A 625 34.86 6.68 -1.01
N LEU A 626 34.01 7.70 -1.10
CA LEU A 626 34.43 9.10 -1.02
C LEU A 626 34.85 9.49 0.40
N LEU A 627 34.43 8.75 1.43
CA LEU A 627 34.83 9.01 2.81
C LEU A 627 36.27 8.52 3.02
N PRO A 628 37.22 9.38 3.45
CA PRO A 628 38.63 9.02 3.60
C PRO A 628 38.87 7.72 4.40
N ALA A 629 38.16 7.53 5.51
CA ALA A 629 38.31 6.35 6.35
C ALA A 629 37.89 5.06 5.63
N LEU A 630 36.86 5.11 4.78
CA LEU A 630 36.34 3.95 4.05
C LEU A 630 37.07 3.74 2.71
N GLY A 631 37.52 4.79 2.06
CA GLY A 631 38.25 4.72 0.78
C GLY A 631 39.52 3.89 0.84
N ALA A 632 40.16 3.82 2.02
CA ALA A 632 41.42 3.09 2.22
C ALA A 632 41.27 1.63 2.67
N ARG A 633 40.05 1.15 2.94
CA ARG A 633 39.80 -0.19 3.52
C ARG A 633 38.67 -0.96 2.81
N PRO A 634 38.58 -2.30 2.99
CA PRO A 634 37.44 -3.06 2.49
C PRO A 634 36.18 -2.65 3.26
N PHE A 635 35.11 -2.35 2.53
CA PHE A 635 33.81 -2.14 3.14
C PHE A 635 32.67 -2.65 2.26
N ALA A 636 31.56 -2.98 2.90
CA ALA A 636 30.30 -3.29 2.24
C ALA A 636 29.14 -2.57 2.91
N VAL A 637 28.05 -2.39 2.17
CA VAL A 637 26.83 -1.74 2.64
C VAL A 637 25.72 -2.77 2.72
N VAL A 638 24.91 -2.75 3.77
CA VAL A 638 23.80 -3.68 3.97
C VAL A 638 22.53 -2.91 4.36
N PRO A 639 21.34 -3.34 3.91
CA PRO A 639 20.07 -2.76 4.35
C PRO A 639 19.86 -2.83 5.85
N SER A 640 20.36 -3.88 6.50
CA SER A 640 20.28 -4.12 7.95
C SER A 640 21.26 -5.21 8.37
N ALA A 641 21.56 -5.30 9.67
CA ALA A 641 22.32 -6.42 10.22
C ALA A 641 21.58 -7.77 10.03
N ALA A 642 20.24 -7.75 10.04
CA ALA A 642 19.42 -8.92 9.68
C ALA A 642 19.77 -9.48 8.30
N GLN A 643 19.82 -8.61 7.30
CA GLN A 643 20.13 -8.99 5.93
C GLN A 643 21.58 -9.49 5.84
N TRP A 644 22.52 -8.85 6.53
CA TRP A 644 23.91 -9.29 6.59
C TRP A 644 24.05 -10.70 7.16
N LEU A 645 23.40 -11.02 8.28
CA LEU A 645 23.41 -12.36 8.85
C LEU A 645 22.80 -13.40 7.89
N ARG A 646 21.72 -13.04 7.18
CA ARG A 646 21.14 -13.91 6.13
C ARG A 646 22.11 -14.15 4.98
N ALA A 647 22.81 -13.11 4.52
CA ALA A 647 23.83 -13.23 3.47
C ALA A 647 24.96 -14.19 3.88
N ARG A 648 25.44 -14.08 5.13
CA ARG A 648 26.48 -14.99 5.66
C ARG A 648 26.02 -16.43 5.79
N ALA A 649 24.74 -16.65 6.06
CA ALA A 649 24.15 -17.98 6.14
C ALA A 649 23.72 -18.55 4.77
N ALA A 650 23.80 -17.75 3.70
CA ALA A 650 23.37 -18.17 2.38
C ALA A 650 24.31 -19.24 1.80
N VAL A 651 23.71 -20.25 1.18
CA VAL A 651 24.45 -21.34 0.53
C VAL A 651 24.87 -20.89 -0.88
N PRO A 652 26.15 -21.04 -1.26
CA PRO A 652 26.60 -20.73 -2.62
C PRO A 652 25.82 -21.52 -3.68
N GLY A 653 25.34 -20.81 -4.70
CA GLY A 653 24.79 -21.41 -5.91
C GLY A 653 25.88 -21.99 -6.82
N THR A 654 25.49 -22.54 -7.96
CA THR A 654 26.42 -23.10 -8.96
C THR A 654 26.33 -22.38 -10.29
N GLY A 655 27.44 -22.35 -11.02
CA GLY A 655 27.49 -21.78 -12.37
C GLY A 655 27.62 -20.26 -12.41
N THR A 656 28.09 -19.77 -13.55
CA THR A 656 28.28 -18.35 -13.84
C THR A 656 27.44 -17.97 -15.04
N VAL A 657 26.73 -16.85 -14.97
CA VAL A 657 25.94 -16.29 -16.07
C VAL A 657 26.52 -14.93 -16.42
N LEU A 658 26.84 -14.71 -17.70
CA LEU A 658 27.36 -13.46 -18.21
C LEU A 658 26.39 -12.91 -19.25
N VAL A 659 25.94 -11.67 -19.06
CA VAL A 659 24.94 -11.02 -19.91
C VAL A 659 25.51 -9.72 -20.48
N ALA A 660 25.40 -9.56 -21.79
CA ALA A 660 25.66 -8.30 -22.49
C ALA A 660 24.35 -7.74 -23.06
N GLY A 661 23.93 -6.57 -22.55
CA GLY A 661 22.76 -5.83 -23.03
C GLY A 661 23.02 -5.05 -24.32
N PRO A 662 21.96 -4.53 -24.96
CA PRO A 662 22.07 -3.78 -26.20
C PRO A 662 22.66 -2.36 -25.99
N ASP A 663 23.19 -1.78 -27.07
CA ASP A 663 23.57 -0.36 -27.18
C ASP A 663 24.59 0.16 -26.13
N LEU A 664 25.46 -0.70 -25.62
CA LEU A 664 26.62 -0.28 -24.81
C LEU A 664 27.69 0.36 -25.72
N ALA A 665 28.28 1.47 -25.28
CA ALA A 665 29.26 2.21 -26.10
C ALA A 665 30.52 1.38 -26.41
N SER A 666 30.93 0.52 -25.47
CA SER A 666 32.01 -0.46 -25.59
C SER A 666 31.56 -1.78 -26.22
N GLY A 667 30.27 -1.93 -26.54
CA GLY A 667 29.68 -3.19 -26.97
C GLY A 667 29.70 -4.30 -25.89
N GLY A 668 29.87 -3.92 -24.62
CA GLY A 668 30.03 -4.88 -23.52
C GLY A 668 31.40 -5.58 -23.54
N ALA A 669 32.47 -4.86 -23.88
CA ALA A 669 33.82 -5.38 -24.08
C ALA A 669 34.36 -6.25 -22.92
N GLU A 670 33.88 -6.03 -21.69
CA GLU A 670 34.20 -6.87 -20.54
C GLU A 670 33.68 -8.31 -20.68
N VAL A 671 32.48 -8.51 -21.24
CA VAL A 671 31.78 -9.80 -21.23
C VAL A 671 32.55 -10.89 -22.00
N PRO A 672 33.06 -10.66 -23.22
CA PRO A 672 33.90 -11.64 -23.91
C PRO A 672 35.19 -11.99 -23.15
N VAL A 673 35.81 -11.01 -22.50
CA VAL A 673 37.02 -11.21 -21.69
C VAL A 673 36.71 -12.06 -20.46
N LEU A 674 35.56 -11.81 -19.82
CA LEU A 674 35.08 -12.60 -18.69
C LEU A 674 34.72 -14.02 -19.10
N ALA A 675 34.10 -14.22 -20.27
CA ALA A 675 33.78 -15.56 -20.77
C ALA A 675 35.03 -16.43 -20.95
N GLY A 676 36.14 -15.86 -21.42
CA GLY A 676 37.43 -16.57 -21.49
C GLY A 676 38.02 -16.94 -20.12
N ARG A 677 37.66 -16.22 -19.05
CA ARG A 677 38.10 -16.47 -17.67
C ARG A 677 37.18 -17.41 -16.90
N HIS A 678 35.95 -17.62 -17.39
CA HIS A 678 34.95 -18.52 -16.82
C HIS A 678 34.51 -19.54 -17.88
N PRO A 679 35.29 -20.61 -18.14
CA PRO A 679 35.03 -21.52 -19.27
C PRO A 679 33.70 -22.26 -19.21
N GLY A 680 33.08 -22.35 -18.02
CA GLY A 680 31.74 -22.94 -17.82
C GLY A 680 30.61 -21.90 -17.73
N ALA A 681 30.88 -20.63 -18.04
CA ALA A 681 29.87 -19.58 -17.96
C ALA A 681 28.86 -19.68 -19.12
N VAL A 682 27.59 -19.44 -18.80
CA VAL A 682 26.55 -19.23 -19.80
C VAL A 682 26.63 -17.79 -20.27
N LEU A 683 27.00 -17.60 -21.54
CA LEU A 683 27.05 -16.29 -22.19
C LEU A 683 25.72 -16.00 -22.90
N LEU A 684 25.06 -14.90 -22.53
CA LEU A 684 23.85 -14.37 -23.18
C LEU A 684 24.16 -12.98 -23.76
N ASP A 685 24.26 -12.89 -25.08
CA ASP A 685 24.56 -11.65 -25.81
C ASP A 685 23.65 -11.46 -27.03
N GLY A 686 23.61 -10.23 -27.54
CA GLY A 686 22.82 -9.86 -28.72
C GLY A 686 21.38 -10.36 -28.62
N PRO A 687 20.83 -11.06 -29.63
CA PRO A 687 19.44 -11.52 -29.61
C PRO A 687 19.16 -12.63 -28.58
N ARG A 688 20.19 -13.23 -27.96
CA ARG A 688 20.03 -14.27 -26.93
C ARG A 688 19.86 -13.70 -25.53
N ALA A 689 20.24 -12.44 -25.31
CA ALA A 689 20.10 -11.72 -24.04
C ALA A 689 18.65 -11.27 -23.81
N THR A 690 17.70 -12.20 -23.82
CA THR A 690 16.28 -11.93 -23.56
C THR A 690 15.95 -12.01 -22.08
N VAL A 691 14.90 -11.32 -21.62
CA VAL A 691 14.46 -11.33 -20.22
C VAL A 691 14.25 -12.76 -19.71
N ASP A 692 13.49 -13.57 -20.45
CA ASP A 692 13.15 -14.92 -20.00
C ASP A 692 14.39 -15.84 -19.96
N ALA A 693 15.32 -15.72 -20.91
CA ALA A 693 16.58 -16.47 -20.90
C ALA A 693 17.49 -16.05 -19.73
N VAL A 694 17.58 -14.75 -19.44
CA VAL A 694 18.36 -14.21 -18.33
C VAL A 694 17.79 -14.70 -17.00
N LEU A 695 16.48 -14.55 -16.77
CA LEU A 695 15.84 -15.02 -15.53
C LEU A 695 16.00 -16.53 -15.34
N GLY A 696 15.85 -17.32 -16.41
CA GLY A 696 15.96 -18.77 -16.37
C GLY A 696 17.35 -19.26 -15.95
N HIS A 697 18.41 -18.58 -16.38
CA HIS A 697 19.78 -18.92 -16.00
C HIS A 697 20.22 -18.29 -14.67
N LEU A 698 19.66 -17.14 -14.28
CA LEU A 698 19.93 -16.53 -12.98
C LEU A 698 19.30 -17.29 -11.81
N ASP A 699 18.22 -18.04 -12.05
CA ASP A 699 17.52 -18.86 -11.04
C ASP A 699 18.46 -19.92 -10.44
N GLY A 700 19.01 -19.62 -9.25
CA GLY A 700 19.98 -20.46 -8.53
C GLY A 700 21.45 -20.35 -8.99
N ALA A 701 21.80 -19.34 -9.80
CA ALA A 701 23.17 -19.14 -10.24
C ALA A 701 24.13 -18.84 -9.07
N GLY A 702 25.38 -19.30 -9.17
CA GLY A 702 26.45 -18.94 -8.23
C GLY A 702 26.90 -17.49 -8.39
N LEU A 703 27.04 -17.04 -9.64
CA LEU A 703 27.42 -15.68 -10.00
C LEU A 703 26.69 -15.23 -11.27
N GLY A 704 25.96 -14.11 -11.21
CA GLY A 704 25.47 -13.41 -12.39
C GLY A 704 26.26 -12.12 -12.64
N HIS A 705 26.71 -11.87 -13.86
CA HIS A 705 27.27 -10.59 -14.30
C HIS A 705 26.40 -10.01 -15.41
N LEU A 706 25.82 -8.84 -15.17
CA LEU A 706 24.95 -8.16 -16.13
C LEU A 706 25.61 -6.83 -16.52
N ALA A 707 26.16 -6.79 -17.73
CA ALA A 707 26.63 -5.58 -18.39
C ALA A 707 25.50 -5.02 -19.24
N THR A 708 24.77 -4.02 -18.74
CA THR A 708 23.54 -3.50 -19.38
C THR A 708 23.33 -2.03 -19.02
N HIS A 709 22.49 -1.30 -19.76
CA HIS A 709 21.98 -0.03 -19.26
C HIS A 709 21.06 -0.26 -18.06
N GLY A 710 21.29 0.48 -16.98
CA GLY A 710 20.43 0.51 -15.81
C GLY A 710 19.60 1.79 -15.78
N ARG A 711 18.34 1.67 -15.37
CA ARG A 711 17.43 2.81 -15.19
C ARG A 711 16.79 2.75 -13.81
N PHE A 712 17.18 3.66 -12.94
CA PHE A 712 16.52 3.84 -11.65
C PHE A 712 15.30 4.77 -11.77
N ARG A 713 14.23 4.42 -11.06
CA ARG A 713 12.99 5.22 -11.02
C ARG A 713 12.55 5.50 -9.59
N ALA A 714 12.83 6.70 -9.10
CA ALA A 714 12.37 7.15 -7.78
C ALA A 714 10.84 7.26 -7.69
N ASP A 715 10.17 7.59 -8.79
CA ASP A 715 8.72 7.72 -8.88
C ASP A 715 7.99 6.36 -8.83
N SER A 716 8.64 5.32 -9.34
CA SER A 716 8.12 3.96 -9.32
C SER A 716 9.25 2.93 -9.23
N PRO A 717 9.75 2.64 -8.01
CA PRO A 717 10.96 1.85 -7.81
C PRO A 717 10.90 0.43 -8.40
N LEU A 718 9.71 -0.19 -8.43
CA LEU A 718 9.51 -1.53 -9.01
C LEU A 718 9.58 -1.57 -10.54
N PHE A 719 9.54 -0.42 -11.22
CA PHE A 719 9.81 -0.31 -12.66
C PHE A 719 11.24 0.15 -12.96
N SER A 720 12.13 0.18 -11.96
CA SER A 720 13.56 0.23 -12.24
C SER A 720 13.95 -1.01 -13.04
N ALA A 721 14.81 -0.85 -14.04
CA ALA A 721 15.03 -1.89 -15.03
C ALA A 721 16.47 -1.96 -15.55
N LEU A 722 16.79 -3.13 -16.10
CA LEU A 722 17.98 -3.39 -16.89
C LEU A 722 17.55 -3.60 -18.35
N ASP A 723 18.15 -2.88 -19.30
CA ASP A 723 17.79 -3.00 -20.71
C ASP A 723 18.37 -4.30 -21.29
N LEU A 724 17.50 -5.14 -21.87
CA LEU A 724 17.82 -6.41 -22.54
C LEU A 724 17.33 -6.41 -23.99
N ALA A 725 17.64 -7.47 -24.74
CA ALA A 725 17.41 -7.52 -26.19
C ALA A 725 15.94 -7.43 -26.60
N ASP A 726 15.03 -8.00 -25.81
CA ASP A 726 13.59 -8.03 -26.04
C ASP A 726 12.80 -6.98 -25.23
N GLY A 727 13.50 -6.13 -24.47
CA GLY A 727 12.90 -5.06 -23.67
C GLY A 727 13.51 -4.95 -22.26
N PRO A 728 12.93 -4.09 -21.40
CA PRO A 728 13.43 -3.90 -20.04
C PRO A 728 13.11 -5.09 -19.12
N LEU A 729 14.12 -5.59 -18.40
CA LEU A 729 13.96 -6.49 -17.25
C LEU A 729 13.68 -5.64 -16.01
N THR A 730 12.45 -5.67 -15.51
CA THR A 730 12.02 -4.84 -14.37
C THR A 730 12.18 -5.57 -13.03
N VAL A 731 12.03 -4.87 -11.90
CA VAL A 731 11.96 -5.53 -10.58
C VAL A 731 10.81 -6.56 -10.53
N HIS A 732 9.67 -6.27 -11.16
CA HIS A 732 8.55 -7.22 -11.25
C HIS A 732 8.92 -8.52 -11.98
N ASP A 733 9.87 -8.47 -12.92
CA ASP A 733 10.43 -9.64 -13.56
C ASP A 733 11.36 -10.42 -12.62
N LEU A 734 12.26 -9.71 -11.92
CA LEU A 734 13.18 -10.31 -10.95
C LEU A 734 12.48 -11.03 -9.80
N GLU A 735 11.38 -10.48 -9.28
CA GLU A 735 10.61 -11.09 -8.19
C GLU A 735 9.99 -12.46 -8.54
N ARG A 736 10.09 -12.89 -9.81
CA ARG A 736 9.64 -14.21 -10.27
C ARG A 736 10.72 -15.28 -10.20
N VAL A 737 11.97 -14.91 -9.94
CA VAL A 737 13.06 -15.87 -9.72
C VAL A 737 12.76 -16.67 -8.46
N ARG A 738 12.86 -18.00 -8.54
CA ARG A 738 12.47 -18.89 -7.43
C ARG A 738 13.60 -19.09 -6.42
N ARG A 739 14.83 -19.20 -6.90
CA ARG A 739 16.05 -19.33 -6.10
C ARG A 739 16.95 -18.14 -6.42
N ALA A 740 17.27 -17.34 -5.41
CA ALA A 740 18.13 -16.21 -5.61
C ALA A 740 19.49 -16.62 -6.19
N PRO A 741 20.03 -15.85 -7.15
CA PRO A 741 21.44 -15.95 -7.48
C PRO A 741 22.26 -15.59 -6.23
N TYR A 742 23.30 -16.38 -5.94
CA TYR A 742 24.10 -16.19 -4.73
C TYR A 742 24.85 -14.85 -4.75
N ARG A 743 25.45 -14.49 -5.88
CA ARG A 743 26.09 -13.18 -6.11
C ARG A 743 25.71 -12.59 -7.45
N VAL A 744 25.58 -11.26 -7.50
CA VAL A 744 25.27 -10.52 -8.73
C VAL A 744 26.17 -9.31 -8.91
N VAL A 745 26.82 -9.18 -10.06
CA VAL A 745 27.52 -7.97 -10.49
C VAL A 745 26.63 -7.26 -11.51
N LEU A 746 26.17 -6.07 -11.16
CA LEU A 746 25.40 -5.17 -12.02
C LEU A 746 26.35 -4.09 -12.55
N SER A 747 26.92 -4.36 -13.72
CA SER A 747 27.70 -3.40 -14.50
C SER A 747 26.73 -2.51 -15.28
N ALA A 748 25.99 -1.69 -14.52
CA ALA A 748 24.89 -0.88 -15.01
C ALA A 748 24.74 0.40 -14.17
N CYS A 749 24.55 1.54 -14.83
CA CYS A 749 24.34 2.84 -14.17
C CYS A 749 23.19 2.79 -13.16
N GLU A 750 23.39 3.40 -11.99
CA GLU A 750 22.39 3.59 -10.92
C GLU A 750 21.71 2.30 -10.43
N SER A 751 22.27 1.13 -10.73
CA SER A 751 21.69 -0.18 -10.40
C SER A 751 21.66 -0.49 -8.89
N GLY A 752 22.48 0.20 -8.10
CA GLY A 752 22.54 0.13 -6.65
C GLY A 752 21.73 1.18 -5.91
N VAL A 753 21.07 2.10 -6.62
CA VAL A 753 20.24 3.13 -5.98
C VAL A 753 18.94 2.51 -5.48
N LEU A 754 18.64 2.75 -4.20
CA LEU A 754 17.43 2.27 -3.54
C LEU A 754 16.53 3.44 -3.16
N ALA A 755 15.24 3.29 -3.40
CA ALA A 755 14.24 4.30 -3.07
C ALA A 755 13.68 4.07 -1.64
N PRO A 756 13.71 5.08 -0.76
CA PRO A 756 13.03 5.02 0.52
C PRO A 756 11.51 5.12 0.34
N VAL A 757 10.76 4.18 0.90
CA VAL A 757 9.29 4.18 0.92
C VAL A 757 8.75 3.87 2.32
N GLY A 758 7.46 4.13 2.54
CA GLY A 758 6.81 3.86 3.83
C GLY A 758 7.54 4.53 5.00
N ALA A 759 7.85 3.77 6.04
CA ALA A 759 8.64 4.21 7.20
C ALA A 759 10.15 3.98 7.06
N GLY A 760 10.71 4.19 5.87
CA GLY A 760 12.15 4.03 5.60
C GLY A 760 12.55 2.63 5.09
N GLU A 761 11.59 1.91 4.49
CA GLU A 761 11.86 0.68 3.76
C GLU A 761 12.50 0.98 2.40
N LEU A 762 13.17 -0.01 1.81
CA LEU A 762 13.92 0.14 0.56
C LEU A 762 13.29 -0.69 -0.56
N LEU A 763 13.07 -0.06 -1.71
CA LEU A 763 12.67 -0.73 -2.95
C LEU A 763 13.66 -0.42 -4.09
N GLY A 764 13.77 -1.33 -5.05
CA GLY A 764 14.67 -1.23 -6.20
C GLY A 764 15.25 -2.60 -6.57
N LEU A 765 16.14 -2.63 -7.57
CA LEU A 765 16.76 -3.85 -8.08
C LEU A 765 17.53 -4.61 -6.99
N ALA A 766 18.44 -3.95 -6.28
CA ALA A 766 19.22 -4.58 -5.21
C ALA A 766 18.34 -5.04 -4.03
N ALA A 767 17.31 -4.27 -3.66
CA ALA A 767 16.36 -4.65 -2.62
C ALA A 767 15.57 -5.92 -2.99
N ALA A 768 15.17 -6.06 -4.26
CA ALA A 768 14.49 -7.26 -4.72
C ALA A 768 15.40 -8.49 -4.66
N LEU A 769 16.65 -8.39 -5.12
CA LEU A 769 17.63 -9.48 -5.03
C LEU A 769 17.90 -9.88 -3.57
N PHE A 770 18.01 -8.91 -2.65
CA PHE A 770 18.14 -9.22 -1.22
C PHE A 770 16.92 -9.88 -0.61
N SER A 771 15.71 -9.50 -1.03
CA SER A 771 14.48 -10.14 -0.52
C SER A 771 14.33 -11.58 -1.03
N LEU A 772 14.87 -11.88 -2.22
CA LEU A 772 14.95 -13.24 -2.75
C LEU A 772 16.03 -14.10 -2.06
N GLY A 773 17.05 -13.48 -1.48
CA GLY A 773 18.12 -14.15 -0.73
C GLY A 773 19.53 -14.06 -1.34
N THR A 774 19.77 -13.16 -2.29
CA THR A 774 21.13 -12.91 -2.81
C THR A 774 22.05 -12.47 -1.67
N ALA A 775 23.23 -13.09 -1.57
CA ALA A 775 24.18 -12.87 -0.49
C ALA A 775 24.98 -11.56 -0.70
N GLY A 776 25.40 -11.29 -1.93
CA GLY A 776 26.19 -10.11 -2.24
C GLY A 776 25.94 -9.58 -3.64
N LEU A 777 26.01 -8.26 -3.78
CA LEU A 777 25.93 -7.54 -5.05
C LEU A 777 27.11 -6.59 -5.20
N VAL A 778 27.53 -6.37 -6.44
CA VAL A 778 28.35 -5.21 -6.82
C VAL A 778 27.55 -4.38 -7.81
N CYS A 779 27.34 -3.12 -7.52
CA CYS A 779 26.49 -2.24 -8.33
C CYS A 779 26.93 -0.78 -8.21
N SER A 780 26.49 0.09 -9.13
CA SER A 780 26.81 1.51 -9.07
C SER A 780 25.71 2.34 -8.39
N VAL A 781 26.10 3.33 -7.59
CA VAL A 781 25.20 4.31 -6.95
C VAL A 781 25.08 5.62 -7.73
N GLY A 782 25.60 5.66 -8.96
CA GLY A 782 25.55 6.81 -9.86
C GLY A 782 25.92 6.44 -11.30
N GLU A 783 25.95 7.46 -12.17
CA GLU A 783 26.44 7.31 -13.55
C GLU A 783 27.92 6.91 -13.57
N VAL A 784 28.27 6.04 -14.53
CA VAL A 784 29.63 5.50 -14.70
C VAL A 784 30.09 5.65 -16.15
N ASN A 785 31.40 5.69 -16.36
CA ASN A 785 31.98 5.69 -17.70
C ASN A 785 32.07 4.24 -18.22
N ASP A 786 31.53 3.98 -19.40
CA ASP A 786 31.42 2.61 -19.93
C ASP A 786 32.78 1.93 -20.18
N ALA A 787 33.73 2.63 -20.80
CA ALA A 787 35.07 2.08 -21.06
C ALA A 787 35.85 1.81 -19.76
N ALA A 788 35.82 2.76 -18.82
CA ALA A 788 36.47 2.57 -17.52
C ALA A 788 35.80 1.48 -16.67
N THR A 789 34.48 1.26 -16.85
CA THR A 789 33.75 0.17 -16.19
C THR A 789 34.23 -1.18 -16.71
N ALA A 790 34.47 -1.31 -18.01
CA ALA A 790 34.97 -2.57 -18.60
C ALA A 790 36.28 -3.04 -17.96
N ASP A 791 37.26 -2.15 -17.86
CA ASP A 791 38.55 -2.46 -17.22
C ASP A 791 38.38 -2.76 -15.73
N LEU A 792 37.49 -2.02 -15.04
CA LEU A 792 37.18 -2.23 -13.64
C LEU A 792 36.56 -3.61 -13.39
N MET A 793 35.62 -4.06 -14.22
CA MET A 793 34.97 -5.37 -14.09
C MET A 793 35.92 -6.52 -14.37
N VAL A 794 36.81 -6.39 -15.35
CA VAL A 794 37.87 -7.39 -15.59
C VAL A 794 38.79 -7.52 -14.37
N GLY A 795 39.18 -6.38 -13.78
CA GLY A 795 39.96 -6.34 -12.55
C GLY A 795 39.24 -6.96 -11.35
N LEU A 796 37.95 -6.65 -11.20
CA LEU A 796 37.09 -7.16 -10.14
C LEU A 796 36.98 -8.69 -10.21
N HIS A 797 36.64 -9.24 -11.38
CA HIS A 797 36.53 -10.69 -11.55
C HIS A 797 37.86 -11.41 -11.36
N ALA A 798 38.99 -10.78 -11.69
CA ALA A 798 40.31 -11.34 -11.40
C ALA A 798 40.55 -11.48 -9.89
N ALA A 799 40.19 -10.46 -9.11
CA ALA A 799 40.29 -10.49 -7.66
C ALA A 799 39.31 -11.50 -7.03
N LEU A 800 38.05 -11.56 -7.52
CA LEU A 800 37.07 -12.55 -7.08
C LEU A 800 37.55 -13.99 -7.36
N ALA A 801 38.13 -14.25 -8.54
CA ALA A 801 38.69 -15.54 -8.88
C ALA A 801 39.91 -15.92 -8.02
N ALA A 802 40.64 -14.93 -7.49
CA ALA A 802 41.73 -15.13 -6.54
C ALA A 802 41.26 -15.36 -5.09
N GLY A 803 39.94 -15.41 -4.85
CA GLY A 803 39.36 -15.69 -3.54
C GLY A 803 39.01 -14.46 -2.71
N SER A 804 39.22 -13.24 -3.22
CA SER A 804 38.78 -12.02 -2.55
C SER A 804 37.25 -11.96 -2.47
N ASP A 805 36.72 -11.44 -1.36
CA ASP A 805 35.32 -11.04 -1.29
C ASP A 805 35.06 -9.77 -2.13
N PRO A 806 33.79 -9.44 -2.45
CA PRO A 806 33.46 -8.25 -3.25
C PRO A 806 33.99 -6.92 -2.69
N ALA A 807 34.04 -6.74 -1.37
CA ALA A 807 34.50 -5.51 -0.74
C ALA A 807 36.02 -5.34 -0.89
N ALA A 808 36.78 -6.41 -0.68
CA ALA A 808 38.22 -6.46 -0.89
C ALA A 808 38.58 -6.29 -2.36
N ALA A 809 37.86 -6.97 -3.27
CA ALA A 809 38.05 -6.86 -4.71
C ALA A 809 37.83 -5.43 -5.21
N LEU A 810 36.77 -4.74 -4.75
CA LEU A 810 36.55 -3.33 -5.09
C LEU A 810 37.63 -2.40 -4.54
N LEU A 811 38.18 -2.67 -3.35
CA LEU A 811 39.30 -1.87 -2.82
C LEU A 811 40.54 -2.02 -3.71
N GLU A 812 40.86 -3.25 -4.11
CA GLU A 812 42.01 -3.53 -4.96
C GLU A 812 41.90 -2.80 -6.31
N VAL A 813 40.73 -2.86 -6.95
CA VAL A 813 40.52 -2.16 -8.22
C VAL A 813 40.59 -0.65 -8.04
N ARG A 814 39.97 -0.08 -6.99
CA ARG A 814 40.06 1.36 -6.67
C ARG A 814 41.50 1.85 -6.52
N ARG A 815 42.37 1.06 -5.88
CA ARG A 815 43.80 1.39 -5.71
C ARG A 815 44.54 1.41 -7.04
N ARG A 816 44.25 0.47 -7.94
CA ARG A 816 44.85 0.41 -9.28
C ARG A 816 44.42 1.58 -10.17
N THR A 817 43.18 2.06 -10.02
CA THR A 817 42.63 3.14 -10.85
C THR A 817 42.92 4.55 -10.32
N ALA A 818 43.57 4.69 -9.17
CA ALA A 818 43.77 5.99 -8.51
C ALA A 818 44.56 7.02 -9.33
N GLY A 819 45.36 6.57 -10.32
CA GLY A 819 46.16 7.42 -11.20
C GLY A 819 45.38 8.06 -12.36
N ASP A 820 44.16 7.61 -12.64
CA ASP A 820 43.29 8.15 -13.69
C ASP A 820 41.99 8.69 -13.06
N ALA A 821 41.69 9.97 -13.26
CA ALA A 821 40.52 10.62 -12.68
C ALA A 821 39.19 9.99 -13.12
N VAL A 822 39.09 9.50 -14.37
CA VAL A 822 37.87 8.88 -14.90
C VAL A 822 37.68 7.50 -14.31
N ALA A 823 38.76 6.71 -14.28
CA ALA A 823 38.73 5.39 -13.69
C ALA A 823 38.50 5.44 -12.17
N ALA A 824 39.13 6.39 -11.47
CA ALA A 824 38.93 6.61 -10.04
C ALA A 824 37.50 7.05 -9.70
N GLY A 825 36.92 7.97 -10.48
CA GLY A 825 35.53 8.39 -10.30
C GLY A 825 34.53 7.25 -10.57
N THR A 826 34.78 6.47 -11.62
CA THR A 826 33.99 5.27 -11.94
C THR A 826 34.08 4.24 -10.81
N ALA A 827 35.29 3.95 -10.33
CA ALA A 827 35.51 3.02 -9.22
C ALA A 827 34.89 3.49 -7.90
N ALA A 828 34.81 4.80 -7.68
CA ALA A 828 34.15 5.38 -6.50
C ALA A 828 32.62 5.29 -6.55
N ALA A 829 32.02 5.12 -7.74
CA ALA A 829 30.58 4.94 -7.88
C ALA A 829 30.13 3.49 -7.59
N PHE A 830 31.04 2.51 -7.64
CA PHE A 830 30.73 1.12 -7.35
C PHE A 830 30.82 0.79 -5.86
N VAL A 831 29.84 0.04 -5.37
CA VAL A 831 29.74 -0.41 -3.98
C VAL A 831 29.46 -1.90 -3.93
N ALA A 832 30.00 -2.58 -2.92
CA ALA A 832 29.59 -3.93 -2.55
C ALA A 832 28.39 -3.81 -1.60
N LEU A 833 27.25 -4.40 -1.99
CA LEU A 833 26.08 -4.52 -1.14
C LEU A 833 25.96 -5.97 -0.64
N GLY A 834 25.97 -6.22 0.66
CA GLY A 834 26.03 -7.60 1.18
C GLY A 834 27.37 -8.29 0.92
N VAL A 835 27.76 -9.24 1.77
CA VAL A 835 29.06 -9.96 1.68
C VAL A 835 29.01 -11.35 2.26
#